data_AF-E5ABF4-F1
#
_entry.id   AF-E5ABF4-F1
#
_cell.length_a   1.000
_cell.length_b   1.000
_cell.length_c   1.000
_cell.angle_alpha   90.00
_cell.angle_beta   90.00
_cell.angle_gamma   90.00
#
_symmetry.space_group_name_H-M   'P 1'
#
loop_
_entity.id
_entity.type
_entity.pdbx_description
1 polymer ?
#
loop_
_entity_poly.entity_id
_entity_poly.type
_entity_poly.pdbx_seq_one_letter_code
_entity_poly.pdbx_strand_id
1 'polypeptide(L)'
;MDSPVFHVGHVPNQHIPVGAVRPRNEADLLWAIKGAGTNFGIVINVTFRVYTAPIYLTRNWVVPLDDTANARSRLREFDESVAKKLERNCSADAYLYYDRDKLQLGVATIETFTSVDDVEAPAVIVNGASGSESEYKIVDGSGLFETEMYVSQMHGGHAGGKTSAYKRCIFLKNIGKEHIASRLVKSMDSRPTPFCYFHLLHGGGAVSDIAADATAFGCRDWDFACVITGVWPRDQDDTELSGSVIQWVYDVAGDLLPLGCGAYGADLGPDPRDATLAAKAFGPNLRRLIQLKSDADPKNVLAYTCPFPRVSVPKLIILVTGESCAGKDYCANVWASTISKAITHLSARTVSISDATKREYAAVHNADIKLLLEDRDYKELHRPRLTAFYRKQVQQRPSLPEEHFWDVVHDSVGIDVLLITGMRDEAPVPIFSPLVADSRLIEVRIQSTLETQRARGGVEKPESYDLRAEETVRNYRPSLTFHNDAAGSQAADKFAKDHLLFFLHPELEVLASMICSVPGFPRPKISFRHVLGISQHLGGLELCTNQLQQHFSGDWEKVGAIACCEAGGYVFASPLALRTKVPLRLIRKAGKLPPPCISVTKAASHISKIQEEEKIEMERDAFADGRNVVVVDDVLATGETLCAVLGLLEKAGVSKKEISVMVVAEFPFHRGRDLLRRRGFGNVCVQSLLVFGGA
;
A
#
# COMPACT_ATOMS: atom_id res chain seq x y z
N MET A 1 -10.76 -27.98 1.75
CA MET A 1 -11.32 -27.37 0.53
C MET A 1 -10.16 -27.19 -0.41
N ASP A 2 -10.20 -27.86 -1.55
CA ASP A 2 -9.10 -27.82 -2.52
C ASP A 2 -9.01 -26.42 -3.12
N SER A 3 -7.86 -25.77 -2.98
CA SER A 3 -7.59 -24.51 -3.65
C SER A 3 -7.60 -24.76 -5.16
N PRO A 4 -8.36 -23.97 -5.94
CA PRO A 4 -8.45 -24.17 -7.38
C PRO A 4 -7.08 -23.93 -8.05
N VAL A 5 -6.73 -24.77 -9.01
CA VAL A 5 -5.57 -24.56 -9.87
C VAL A 5 -5.91 -23.48 -10.90
N PHE A 6 -5.07 -22.45 -11.04
CA PHE A 6 -5.26 -21.40 -12.02
C PHE A 6 -4.38 -21.58 -13.25
N HIS A 7 -4.88 -21.16 -14.41
CA HIS A 7 -4.05 -20.93 -15.60
C HIS A 7 -4.22 -19.48 -16.06
N VAL A 8 -3.10 -18.81 -16.34
CA VAL A 8 -3.07 -17.38 -16.71
C VAL A 8 -2.21 -17.18 -17.96
N GLY A 9 -2.59 -16.25 -18.83
CA GLY A 9 -1.86 -15.97 -20.07
C GLY A 9 -2.13 -16.99 -21.19
N HIS A 10 -1.15 -17.17 -22.08
CA HIS A 10 -1.28 -18.07 -23.24
C HIS A 10 -0.68 -19.44 -22.92
N VAL A 11 -1.53 -20.36 -22.45
CA VAL A 11 -1.18 -21.76 -22.18
C VAL A 11 -1.89 -22.64 -23.21
N PRO A 12 -1.18 -23.41 -24.04
CA PRO A 12 -1.81 -24.31 -25.01
C PRO A 12 -2.72 -25.34 -24.32
N ASN A 13 -3.87 -25.66 -24.92
CA ASN A 13 -4.91 -26.50 -24.31
C ASN A 13 -4.39 -27.84 -23.75
N GLN A 14 -3.45 -28.47 -24.44
CA GLN A 14 -2.82 -29.74 -24.04
C GLN A 14 -1.97 -29.66 -22.75
N HIS A 15 -1.60 -28.44 -22.33
CA HIS A 15 -0.80 -28.19 -21.13
C HIS A 15 -1.62 -27.60 -19.97
N ILE A 16 -2.94 -27.39 -20.17
CA ILE A 16 -3.83 -26.91 -19.10
C ILE A 16 -4.21 -28.10 -18.22
N PRO A 17 -3.90 -28.08 -16.91
CA PRO A 17 -4.30 -29.15 -15.99
C PRO A 17 -5.82 -29.32 -15.96
N VAL A 18 -6.27 -30.57 -15.80
CA VAL A 18 -7.71 -30.88 -15.69
C VAL A 18 -8.31 -30.16 -14.48
N GLY A 19 -9.40 -29.43 -14.69
CA GLY A 19 -10.07 -28.65 -13.64
C GLY A 19 -9.42 -27.29 -13.34
N ALA A 20 -8.38 -26.88 -14.09
CA ALA A 20 -7.83 -25.53 -13.96
C ALA A 20 -8.84 -24.48 -14.42
N VAL A 21 -8.88 -23.35 -13.72
CA VAL A 21 -9.82 -22.25 -13.98
C VAL A 21 -9.06 -20.99 -14.37
N ARG A 22 -9.62 -20.19 -15.27
CA ARG A 22 -9.10 -18.86 -15.59
C ARG A 22 -9.67 -17.82 -14.60
N PRO A 23 -8.84 -17.15 -13.78
CA PRO A 23 -9.32 -16.18 -12.82
C PRO A 23 -9.75 -14.86 -13.49
N ARG A 24 -10.67 -14.11 -12.86
CA ARG A 24 -11.15 -12.82 -13.40
C ARG A 24 -10.04 -11.75 -13.49
N ASN A 25 -9.06 -11.81 -12.59
CA ASN A 25 -7.90 -10.93 -12.52
C ASN A 25 -6.65 -11.57 -13.17
N GLU A 26 -6.80 -12.38 -14.22
CA GLU A 26 -5.67 -13.10 -14.83
C GLU A 26 -4.54 -12.18 -15.31
N ALA A 27 -4.87 -10.97 -15.78
CA ALA A 27 -3.88 -10.01 -16.25
C ALA A 27 -2.98 -9.52 -15.12
N ASP A 28 -3.58 -9.23 -13.95
CA ASP A 28 -2.85 -8.80 -12.76
C ASP A 28 -1.98 -9.93 -12.19
N LEU A 29 -2.51 -11.15 -12.13
CA LEU A 29 -1.75 -12.31 -11.68
C LEU A 29 -0.58 -12.64 -12.61
N LEU A 30 -0.80 -12.62 -13.93
CA LEU A 30 0.27 -12.84 -14.91
C LEU A 30 1.33 -11.74 -14.82
N TRP A 31 0.93 -10.48 -14.66
CA TRP A 31 1.82 -9.36 -14.46
C TRP A 31 2.66 -9.51 -13.18
N ALA A 32 2.03 -9.91 -12.08
CA ALA A 32 2.68 -10.09 -10.77
C ALA A 32 3.70 -11.23 -10.78
N ILE A 33 3.32 -12.38 -11.34
CA ILE A 33 4.20 -13.56 -11.43
C ILE A 33 5.43 -13.28 -12.31
N LYS A 34 5.30 -12.40 -13.33
CA LYS A 34 6.43 -11.90 -14.13
C LYS A 34 7.31 -10.93 -13.34
N GLY A 35 8.04 -11.45 -12.37
CA GLY A 35 9.02 -10.71 -11.57
C GLY A 35 8.95 -11.05 -10.09
N ALA A 36 7.75 -11.09 -9.49
CA ALA A 36 7.59 -11.44 -8.08
C ALA A 36 7.36 -12.95 -7.85
N GLY A 37 7.14 -13.72 -8.93
CA GLY A 37 7.16 -15.18 -8.94
C GLY A 37 6.33 -15.81 -7.82
N THR A 38 7.01 -16.51 -6.91
CA THR A 38 6.43 -17.31 -5.83
C THR A 38 5.67 -16.48 -4.79
N ASN A 39 5.75 -15.15 -4.80
CA ASN A 39 4.95 -14.29 -3.91
C ASN A 39 3.43 -14.48 -4.08
N PHE A 40 2.98 -14.94 -5.25
CA PHE A 40 1.55 -14.97 -5.62
C PHE A 40 0.97 -16.38 -5.75
N GLY A 41 1.78 -17.42 -5.53
CA GLY A 41 1.31 -18.79 -5.58
C GLY A 41 2.43 -19.79 -5.84
N ILE A 42 2.05 -21.07 -5.83
CA ILE A 42 2.92 -22.17 -6.23
C ILE A 42 2.78 -22.35 -7.74
N VAL A 43 3.83 -22.00 -8.49
CA VAL A 43 3.87 -22.18 -9.94
C VAL A 43 4.15 -23.65 -10.25
N ILE A 44 3.15 -24.35 -10.79
CA ILE A 44 3.26 -25.79 -11.11
C ILE A 44 3.77 -26.06 -12.53
N ASN A 45 3.54 -25.13 -13.47
CA ASN A 45 3.96 -25.26 -14.86
C ASN A 45 4.14 -23.86 -15.47
N VAL A 46 5.12 -23.73 -16.36
CA VAL A 46 5.38 -22.50 -17.12
C VAL A 46 5.56 -22.85 -18.58
N THR A 47 4.84 -22.16 -19.46
CA THR A 47 5.04 -22.25 -20.91
C THR A 47 5.89 -21.07 -21.37
N PHE A 48 7.06 -21.37 -21.94
CA PHE A 48 7.95 -20.38 -22.52
C PHE A 48 7.78 -20.32 -24.03
N ARG A 49 7.85 -19.12 -24.59
CA ARG A 49 8.12 -18.93 -26.02
C ARG A 49 9.60 -19.17 -26.25
N VAL A 50 9.94 -20.06 -27.18
CA VAL A 50 11.33 -20.39 -27.53
C VAL A 50 11.75 -19.66 -28.81
N TYR A 51 13.06 -19.53 -28.98
CA TYR A 51 13.72 -18.99 -30.17
C TYR A 51 14.80 -19.97 -30.62
N THR A 52 15.27 -19.85 -31.86
CA THR A 52 16.39 -20.64 -32.37
C THR A 52 17.62 -20.43 -31.48
N ALA A 53 18.25 -21.53 -31.05
CA ALA A 53 19.43 -21.45 -30.20
C ALA A 53 20.60 -20.84 -30.99
N PRO A 54 21.26 -19.79 -30.47
CA PRO A 54 22.41 -19.20 -31.13
C PRO A 54 23.67 -20.02 -30.83
N ILE A 55 24.73 -19.69 -31.57
CA ILE A 55 26.09 -20.16 -31.32
C ILE A 55 26.84 -19.02 -30.63
N TYR A 56 27.72 -19.36 -29.70
CA TYR A 56 28.40 -18.40 -28.85
C TYR A 56 29.90 -18.42 -29.11
N LEU A 57 30.49 -17.24 -29.27
CA LEU A 57 31.93 -17.05 -29.15
C LEU A 57 32.23 -16.50 -27.76
N THR A 58 33.09 -17.19 -27.01
CA THR A 58 33.49 -16.79 -25.66
C THR A 58 34.97 -16.45 -25.62
N ARG A 59 35.35 -15.39 -24.90
CA ARG A 59 36.74 -15.11 -24.52
C ARG A 59 36.82 -14.73 -23.06
N ASN A 60 37.83 -15.26 -22.39
CA ASN A 60 38.15 -14.90 -21.02
C ASN A 60 39.53 -14.26 -20.97
N TRP A 61 39.71 -13.22 -20.17
CA TRP A 61 41.03 -12.68 -19.86
C TRP A 61 41.07 -12.17 -18.43
N VAL A 62 42.27 -12.11 -17.88
CA VAL A 62 42.50 -11.68 -16.51
C VAL A 62 43.57 -10.60 -16.51
N VAL A 63 43.28 -9.50 -15.82
CA VAL A 63 44.20 -8.38 -15.62
C VAL A 63 44.50 -8.26 -14.13
N PRO A 64 45.76 -8.47 -13.70
CA PRO A 64 46.18 -8.19 -12.34
C PRO A 64 46.08 -6.69 -12.03
N LEU A 65 45.56 -6.36 -10.86
CA LEU A 65 45.41 -4.97 -10.39
C LEU A 65 46.48 -4.71 -9.32
N ASP A 66 47.35 -3.75 -9.58
CA ASP A 66 48.54 -3.52 -8.74
C ASP A 66 48.24 -2.67 -7.49
N ASP A 67 47.36 -1.66 -7.63
CA ASP A 67 46.94 -0.78 -6.55
C ASP A 67 45.49 -0.26 -6.76
N THR A 68 44.95 0.43 -5.77
CA THR A 68 43.58 0.98 -5.81
C THR A 68 43.34 1.97 -6.95
N ALA A 69 44.36 2.75 -7.36
CA ALA A 69 44.22 3.71 -8.46
C ALA A 69 44.19 2.98 -9.81
N ASN A 70 45.07 1.99 -9.99
CA ASN A 70 45.10 1.09 -11.13
C ASN A 70 43.78 0.31 -11.26
N ALA A 71 43.27 -0.27 -10.17
CA ALA A 71 42.02 -1.02 -10.15
C ALA A 71 40.83 -0.15 -10.61
N ARG A 72 40.72 1.08 -10.08
CA ARG A 72 39.68 2.03 -10.51
C ARG A 72 39.81 2.44 -11.97
N SER A 73 41.04 2.67 -12.44
CA SER A 73 41.31 3.00 -13.84
C SER A 73 40.92 1.85 -14.77
N ARG A 74 41.23 0.60 -14.41
CA ARG A 74 40.88 -0.58 -15.21
C ARG A 74 39.37 -0.84 -15.24
N LEU A 75 38.67 -0.66 -14.12
CA LEU A 75 37.19 -0.71 -14.11
C LEU A 75 36.56 0.37 -14.99
N ARG A 76 37.13 1.58 -15.00
CA ARG A 76 36.67 2.66 -15.89
C ARG A 76 36.93 2.33 -17.36
N GLU A 77 38.12 1.85 -17.69
CA GLU A 77 38.48 1.42 -19.04
C GLU A 77 37.54 0.32 -19.52
N PHE A 78 37.25 -0.66 -18.68
CA PHE A 78 36.28 -1.72 -18.98
C PHE A 78 34.87 -1.16 -19.25
N ASP A 79 34.32 -0.32 -18.37
CA ASP A 79 32.99 0.27 -18.54
C ASP A 79 32.89 1.14 -19.81
N GLU A 80 33.86 2.03 -20.04
CA GLU A 80 33.81 3.04 -21.10
C GLU A 80 34.28 2.54 -22.47
N SER A 81 35.28 1.65 -22.49
CA SER A 81 35.92 1.21 -23.74
C SER A 81 35.49 -0.18 -24.18
N VAL A 82 34.98 -1.02 -23.27
CA VAL A 82 34.47 -2.36 -23.60
C VAL A 82 32.95 -2.34 -23.51
N ALA A 83 32.38 -2.40 -22.30
CA ALA A 83 30.96 -2.67 -22.08
C ALA A 83 30.02 -1.72 -22.86
N LYS A 84 30.24 -0.40 -22.77
CA LYS A 84 29.40 0.61 -23.46
C LYS A 84 29.49 0.60 -24.99
N LYS A 85 30.55 0.01 -25.55
CA LYS A 85 30.76 -0.03 -27.02
C LYS A 85 30.32 -1.35 -27.64
N LEU A 86 29.92 -2.33 -26.82
CA LEU A 86 29.45 -3.61 -27.33
C LEU A 86 28.14 -3.46 -28.07
N GLU A 87 28.03 -4.22 -29.16
CA GLU A 87 26.78 -4.37 -29.90
C GLU A 87 25.76 -5.21 -29.11
N ARG A 88 24.49 -5.18 -29.54
CA ARG A 88 23.38 -5.83 -28.82
C ARG A 88 23.48 -7.36 -28.75
N ASN A 89 24.23 -7.98 -29.66
CA ASN A 89 24.49 -9.41 -29.70
C ASN A 89 25.70 -9.83 -28.83
N CYS A 90 26.31 -8.87 -28.11
CA CYS A 90 27.48 -9.08 -27.26
C CYS A 90 27.21 -8.69 -25.80
N SER A 91 27.84 -9.40 -24.86
CA SER A 91 27.95 -9.02 -23.45
C SER A 91 29.40 -9.19 -22.97
N ALA A 92 29.73 -8.55 -21.85
CA ALA A 92 31.03 -8.69 -21.22
C ALA A 92 30.86 -8.62 -19.70
N ASP A 93 31.00 -9.76 -19.03
CA ASP A 93 30.92 -9.82 -17.58
C ASP A 93 32.28 -9.52 -16.97
N ALA A 94 32.30 -8.78 -15.86
CA ALA A 94 33.52 -8.50 -15.11
C ALA A 94 33.48 -9.15 -13.72
N TYR A 95 34.65 -9.54 -13.22
CA TYR A 95 34.80 -10.22 -11.95
C TYR A 95 35.94 -9.60 -11.18
N LEU A 96 35.64 -9.14 -9.96
CA LEU A 96 36.64 -8.64 -9.02
C LEU A 96 36.84 -9.69 -7.94
N TYR A 97 38.03 -10.26 -7.87
CA TYR A 97 38.35 -11.34 -6.93
C TYR A 97 39.84 -11.32 -6.63
N TYR A 98 40.24 -12.03 -5.57
CA TYR A 98 41.64 -12.21 -5.24
C TYR A 98 42.14 -13.59 -5.67
N ASP A 99 43.33 -13.62 -6.26
CA ASP A 99 44.09 -14.84 -6.48
C ASP A 99 45.53 -14.62 -6.03
N ARG A 100 46.05 -15.55 -5.20
CA ARG A 100 47.39 -15.49 -4.59
C ARG A 100 47.73 -14.09 -4.02
N ASP A 101 46.81 -13.55 -3.23
CA ASP A 101 46.89 -12.24 -2.57
C ASP A 101 46.99 -11.02 -3.49
N LYS A 102 46.70 -11.19 -4.78
CA LYS A 102 46.59 -10.09 -5.74
C LYS A 102 45.15 -9.92 -6.22
N LEU A 103 44.66 -8.68 -6.23
CA LEU A 103 43.36 -8.35 -6.79
C LEU A 103 43.42 -8.53 -8.32
N GLN A 104 42.42 -9.19 -8.88
CA GLN A 104 42.30 -9.47 -10.30
C GLN A 104 41.00 -8.86 -10.84
N LEU A 105 41.06 -8.37 -12.08
CA LEU A 105 39.91 -8.11 -12.91
C LEU A 105 39.84 -9.21 -13.98
N GLY A 106 38.97 -10.19 -13.75
CA GLY A 106 38.61 -11.16 -14.78
C GLY A 106 37.50 -10.61 -15.66
N VAL A 107 37.53 -10.89 -16.96
CA VAL A 107 36.49 -10.48 -17.89
C VAL A 107 36.15 -11.64 -18.82
N ALA A 108 34.85 -11.86 -19.03
CA ALA A 108 34.32 -12.86 -19.95
C ALA A 108 33.44 -12.17 -20.99
N THR A 109 33.84 -12.13 -22.26
CA THR A 109 32.97 -11.67 -23.36
C THR A 109 32.23 -12.83 -23.99
N ILE A 110 30.97 -12.60 -24.30
CA ILE A 110 30.09 -13.53 -25.00
C ILE A 110 29.51 -12.80 -26.20
N GLU A 111 29.69 -13.36 -27.38
CA GLU A 111 29.11 -12.87 -28.63
C GLU A 111 28.21 -13.95 -29.25
N THR A 112 27.07 -13.55 -29.81
CA THR A 112 26.06 -14.47 -30.35
C THR A 112 25.95 -14.39 -31.87
N PHE A 113 25.84 -15.56 -32.50
CA PHE A 113 25.72 -15.74 -33.95
C PHE A 113 24.56 -16.67 -34.31
N THR A 114 24.03 -16.50 -35.53
CA THR A 114 22.97 -17.35 -36.10
C THR A 114 23.49 -18.60 -36.79
N SER A 115 24.71 -18.55 -37.35
CA SER A 115 25.40 -19.69 -37.97
C SER A 115 26.90 -19.65 -37.64
N VAL A 116 27.57 -20.80 -37.71
CA VAL A 116 29.04 -20.90 -37.59
C VAL A 116 29.74 -20.15 -38.71
N ASP A 117 29.12 -20.09 -39.89
CA ASP A 117 29.66 -19.42 -41.07
C ASP A 117 29.64 -17.88 -40.95
N ASP A 118 28.87 -17.33 -40.00
CA ASP A 118 28.75 -15.88 -39.75
C ASP A 118 29.86 -15.36 -38.81
N VAL A 119 30.76 -16.23 -38.33
CA VAL A 119 31.85 -15.86 -37.42
C VAL A 119 32.98 -15.21 -38.21
N GLU A 120 32.91 -13.89 -38.39
CA GLU A 120 34.04 -13.10 -38.89
C GLU A 120 35.12 -12.92 -37.80
N ALA A 121 36.36 -12.61 -38.20
CA ALA A 121 37.45 -12.34 -37.27
C ALA A 121 37.02 -11.23 -36.26
N PRO A 122 37.26 -11.42 -34.97
CA PRO A 122 36.62 -10.63 -33.92
C PRO A 122 36.93 -9.14 -33.96
N ALA A 123 35.89 -8.31 -33.91
CA ALA A 123 36.01 -6.86 -33.87
C ALA A 123 36.48 -6.31 -32.50
N VAL A 124 36.26 -7.04 -31.40
CA VAL A 124 36.64 -6.60 -30.04
C VAL A 124 38.12 -6.88 -29.78
N ILE A 125 38.99 -6.11 -30.44
CA ILE A 125 40.37 -5.96 -30.01
C ILE A 125 40.34 -4.94 -28.86
N VAL A 126 40.53 -5.41 -27.62
CA VAL A 126 40.81 -4.51 -26.50
C VAL A 126 42.23 -3.95 -26.71
N ASN A 127 42.34 -2.93 -27.57
CA ASN A 127 43.56 -2.15 -27.73
C ASN A 127 43.86 -1.43 -26.40
N GLY A 128 44.56 -2.09 -25.47
CA GLY A 128 44.96 -1.51 -24.18
C GLY A 128 45.12 -2.47 -22.99
N ALA A 129 44.65 -3.72 -23.08
CA ALA A 129 44.74 -4.67 -21.97
C ALA A 129 45.98 -5.59 -22.11
N SER A 130 47.07 -5.25 -21.41
CA SER A 130 48.20 -6.17 -21.17
C SER A 130 47.80 -7.34 -20.24
N GLY A 131 46.81 -8.14 -20.65
CA GLY A 131 46.43 -9.40 -20.00
C GLY A 131 47.00 -10.60 -20.75
N SER A 132 47.13 -11.75 -20.08
CA SER A 132 47.39 -13.02 -20.78
C SER A 132 46.12 -13.43 -21.52
N GLU A 133 46.05 -13.20 -22.83
CA GLU A 133 44.92 -13.63 -23.66
C GLU A 133 44.75 -15.15 -23.60
N SER A 134 43.52 -15.62 -23.39
CA SER A 134 43.16 -17.01 -23.63
C SER A 134 42.56 -17.16 -25.03
N GLU A 135 42.81 -18.33 -25.64
CA GLU A 135 42.26 -18.73 -26.94
C GLU A 135 40.72 -18.63 -26.92
N TYR A 136 40.13 -18.03 -27.95
CA TYR A 136 38.67 -17.93 -28.04
C TYR A 136 38.05 -19.30 -28.29
N LYS A 137 36.83 -19.51 -27.78
CA LYS A 137 36.07 -20.76 -27.99
C LYS A 137 34.75 -20.46 -28.68
N ILE A 138 34.36 -21.32 -29.61
CA ILE A 138 33.04 -21.30 -30.24
C ILE A 138 32.27 -22.51 -29.71
N VAL A 139 31.11 -22.26 -29.11
CA VAL A 139 30.34 -23.26 -28.37
C VAL A 139 28.84 -23.08 -28.59
N ASP A 140 28.08 -24.15 -28.41
CA ASP A 140 26.62 -24.07 -28.32
C ASP A 140 26.19 -23.60 -26.92
N GLY A 141 24.87 -23.55 -26.66
CA GLY A 141 24.37 -23.12 -25.35
C GLY A 141 24.80 -24.00 -24.18
N SER A 142 25.03 -25.30 -24.39
CA SER A 142 25.53 -26.19 -23.35
C SER A 142 27.02 -25.96 -23.10
N GLY A 143 27.82 -25.81 -24.16
CA GLY A 143 29.24 -25.49 -24.05
C GLY A 143 29.50 -24.09 -23.49
N LEU A 144 28.59 -23.13 -23.69
CA LEU A 144 28.66 -21.81 -23.04
C LEU A 144 28.68 -21.95 -21.52
N PHE A 145 27.80 -22.78 -20.96
CA PHE A 145 27.74 -23.03 -19.52
C PHE A 145 29.06 -23.59 -18.97
N GLU A 146 29.78 -24.41 -19.74
CA GLU A 146 31.06 -25.00 -19.31
C GLU A 146 32.26 -24.07 -19.50
N THR A 147 32.16 -23.11 -20.43
CA THR A 147 33.27 -22.22 -20.82
C THR A 147 33.24 -20.85 -20.16
N GLU A 148 32.06 -20.43 -19.70
CA GLU A 148 31.87 -19.16 -19.02
C GLU A 148 32.60 -19.13 -17.67
N MET A 149 33.19 -17.97 -17.34
CA MET A 149 34.17 -17.87 -16.24
C MET A 149 33.52 -18.08 -14.87
N TYR A 150 32.24 -17.75 -14.70
CA TYR A 150 31.53 -18.04 -13.45
C TYR A 150 31.54 -19.53 -13.14
N VAL A 151 31.15 -20.39 -14.08
CA VAL A 151 31.09 -21.85 -13.86
C VAL A 151 32.49 -22.47 -13.83
N SER A 152 33.33 -22.12 -14.81
CA SER A 152 34.64 -22.76 -15.00
C SER A 152 35.68 -22.34 -13.97
N GLN A 153 35.57 -21.12 -13.42
CA GLN A 153 36.61 -20.54 -12.56
C GLN A 153 36.09 -20.00 -11.24
N MET A 154 34.88 -19.44 -11.12
CA MET A 154 34.45 -18.74 -9.89
C MET A 154 33.65 -19.62 -8.94
N HIS A 155 32.82 -20.51 -9.49
CA HIS A 155 31.93 -21.37 -8.72
C HIS A 155 32.74 -22.27 -7.76
N GLY A 156 32.28 -22.40 -6.51
CA GLY A 156 32.94 -23.23 -5.50
C GLY A 156 34.13 -22.60 -4.77
N GLY A 157 34.29 -21.27 -4.80
CA GLY A 157 35.43 -20.59 -4.15
C GLY A 157 36.65 -20.53 -5.04
N HIS A 158 36.37 -20.45 -6.34
CA HIS A 158 37.27 -20.44 -7.47
C HIS A 158 37.76 -21.81 -8.00
N ALA A 159 36.77 -22.69 -8.23
CA ALA A 159 36.81 -23.95 -8.99
C ALA A 159 37.48 -25.19 -8.36
N GLY A 160 37.55 -25.29 -7.03
CA GLY A 160 37.82 -26.57 -6.34
C GLY A 160 37.71 -26.53 -4.82
N GLY A 161 36.74 -27.27 -4.25
CA GLY A 161 36.55 -27.41 -2.79
C GLY A 161 35.09 -27.60 -2.38
N LYS A 162 34.84 -28.06 -1.14
CA LYS A 162 33.49 -28.02 -0.54
C LYS A 162 33.32 -26.67 0.15
N THR A 163 32.63 -25.74 -0.50
CA THR A 163 32.35 -24.40 0.02
C THR A 163 30.85 -24.18 0.21
N SER A 164 30.55 -23.15 0.98
CA SER A 164 29.23 -22.56 1.19
C SER A 164 29.28 -21.10 0.75
N ALA A 165 28.14 -20.56 0.33
CA ALA A 165 28.08 -19.21 -0.22
C ALA A 165 26.81 -18.47 0.20
N TYR A 166 26.93 -17.15 0.28
CA TYR A 166 25.84 -16.24 0.53
C TYR A 166 25.94 -15.07 -0.45
N LYS A 167 24.81 -14.67 -1.05
CA LYS A 167 24.83 -13.65 -2.11
C LYS A 167 23.70 -12.65 -2.01
N ARG A 168 23.97 -11.43 -2.46
CA ARG A 168 22.97 -10.39 -2.72
C ARG A 168 23.33 -9.65 -4.00
N CYS A 169 22.33 -9.24 -4.78
CA CYS A 169 22.55 -8.55 -6.04
C CYS A 169 21.98 -7.14 -6.03
N ILE A 170 22.79 -6.17 -6.44
CA ILE A 170 22.43 -4.75 -6.63
C ILE A 170 22.57 -4.39 -8.10
N PHE A 171 21.58 -3.70 -8.66
CA PHE A 171 21.62 -3.22 -10.03
C PHE A 171 22.33 -1.86 -10.11
N LEU A 172 23.46 -1.82 -10.81
CA LEU A 172 24.34 -0.65 -10.93
C LEU A 172 24.36 -0.11 -12.36
N LYS A 173 24.70 1.18 -12.48
CA LYS A 173 24.86 1.88 -13.76
C LYS A 173 26.18 2.63 -13.76
N ASN A 174 26.92 2.62 -14.87
CA ASN A 174 28.24 3.25 -15.01
C ASN A 174 29.23 2.86 -13.90
N ILE A 175 29.57 1.58 -13.79
CA ILE A 175 30.49 1.07 -12.75
C ILE A 175 31.88 1.73 -12.78
N GLY A 176 32.27 2.36 -13.91
CA GLY A 176 33.52 3.10 -14.06
C GLY A 176 33.54 4.48 -13.40
N LYS A 177 32.39 4.99 -12.92
CA LYS A 177 32.32 6.26 -12.20
C LYS A 177 33.10 6.18 -10.90
N GLU A 178 33.85 7.24 -10.60
CA GLU A 178 34.82 7.30 -9.50
C GLU A 178 34.27 6.81 -8.15
N HIS A 179 33.07 7.25 -7.78
CA HIS A 179 32.47 6.90 -6.49
C HIS A 179 31.97 5.45 -6.43
N ILE A 180 31.57 4.84 -7.55
CA ILE A 180 31.14 3.43 -7.62
C ILE A 180 32.38 2.53 -7.66
N ALA A 181 33.31 2.80 -8.58
CA ALA A 181 34.57 2.06 -8.71
C ALA A 181 35.36 2.08 -7.39
N SER A 182 35.43 3.23 -6.70
CA SER A 182 36.10 3.32 -5.41
C SER A 182 35.43 2.47 -4.33
N ARG A 183 34.09 2.36 -4.33
CA ARG A 183 33.37 1.51 -3.37
C ARG A 183 33.60 0.04 -3.66
N LEU A 184 33.46 -0.38 -4.91
CA LEU A 184 33.73 -1.76 -5.32
C LEU A 184 35.16 -2.18 -4.94
N VAL A 185 36.18 -1.41 -5.33
CA VAL A 185 37.57 -1.77 -5.01
C VAL A 185 37.80 -1.80 -3.49
N LYS A 186 37.35 -0.78 -2.76
CA LYS A 186 37.54 -0.71 -1.31
C LYS A 186 36.85 -1.85 -0.55
N SER A 187 35.67 -2.28 -1.00
CA SER A 187 34.95 -3.39 -0.38
C SER A 187 35.69 -4.73 -0.50
N MET A 188 36.56 -4.89 -1.51
CA MET A 188 37.39 -6.07 -1.64
C MET A 188 38.53 -6.12 -0.60
N ASP A 189 38.98 -4.97 -0.08
CA ASP A 189 40.03 -4.92 0.96
C ASP A 189 39.53 -5.49 2.30
N SER A 190 38.24 -5.35 2.59
CA SER A 190 37.61 -5.81 3.84
C SER A 190 37.00 -7.21 3.75
N ARG A 191 37.25 -7.95 2.66
CA ARG A 191 36.70 -9.30 2.48
C ARG A 191 37.18 -10.25 3.59
N PRO A 192 36.30 -11.06 4.21
CA PRO A 192 36.74 -11.98 5.27
C PRO A 192 37.49 -13.21 4.78
N THR A 193 37.30 -13.61 3.51
CA THR A 193 37.99 -14.76 2.89
C THR A 193 38.53 -14.38 1.51
N PRO A 194 39.58 -15.07 1.02
CA PRO A 194 40.08 -14.85 -0.34
C PRO A 194 39.10 -15.31 -1.43
N PHE A 195 38.07 -16.09 -1.07
CA PHE A 195 37.09 -16.66 -1.99
C PHE A 195 35.91 -15.73 -2.29
N CYS A 196 35.78 -14.61 -1.55
CA CYS A 196 34.75 -13.61 -1.81
C CYS A 196 35.06 -12.85 -3.11
N TYR A 197 34.01 -12.56 -3.88
CA TYR A 197 34.13 -11.85 -5.16
C TYR A 197 32.89 -11.05 -5.52
N PHE A 198 33.06 -10.15 -6.48
CA PHE A 198 31.96 -9.52 -7.20
C PHE A 198 31.87 -10.06 -8.62
N HIS A 199 30.65 -10.39 -9.05
CA HIS A 199 30.33 -10.66 -10.44
C HIS A 199 29.46 -9.51 -10.95
N LEU A 200 30.03 -8.72 -11.85
CA LEU A 200 29.39 -7.61 -12.53
C LEU A 200 28.86 -8.14 -13.86
N LEU A 201 27.68 -8.72 -13.81
CA LEU A 201 27.03 -9.30 -15.00
C LEU A 201 26.52 -8.17 -15.88
N HIS A 202 27.06 -8.06 -17.09
CA HIS A 202 26.69 -7.00 -18.02
C HIS A 202 25.34 -7.32 -18.63
N GLY A 203 24.42 -6.40 -18.40
CA GLY A 203 23.10 -6.39 -18.99
C GLY A 203 22.73 -4.96 -19.36
N GLY A 204 21.47 -4.59 -19.16
CA GLY A 204 20.92 -3.45 -19.89
C GLY A 204 20.74 -3.81 -21.38
N GLY A 205 20.27 -2.88 -22.20
CA GLY A 205 19.85 -3.22 -23.57
C GLY A 205 18.44 -3.82 -23.58
N ALA A 206 18.27 -5.08 -24.01
CA ALA A 206 16.93 -5.67 -24.19
C ALA A 206 16.05 -5.64 -22.91
N VAL A 207 16.67 -5.71 -21.72
CA VAL A 207 15.97 -5.57 -20.43
C VAL A 207 15.33 -4.18 -20.28
N SER A 208 16.02 -3.13 -20.77
CA SER A 208 15.62 -1.73 -20.70
C SER A 208 14.64 -1.31 -21.81
N ASP A 209 14.52 -2.08 -22.90
CA ASP A 209 13.51 -1.85 -23.96
C ASP A 209 12.08 -2.06 -23.45
N ILE A 210 11.93 -2.87 -22.40
CA ILE A 210 10.65 -3.15 -21.77
C ILE A 210 10.33 -2.02 -20.78
N ALA A 211 9.13 -1.43 -20.90
CA ALA A 211 8.67 -0.41 -19.97
C ALA A 211 8.70 -0.90 -18.52
N ALA A 212 9.05 -0.02 -17.58
CA ALA A 212 9.20 -0.36 -16.17
C ALA A 212 7.93 -1.00 -15.57
N ASP A 213 6.75 -0.58 -16.01
CA ASP A 213 5.44 -1.05 -15.54
C ASP A 213 4.89 -2.27 -16.30
N ALA A 214 5.57 -2.76 -17.34
CA ALA A 214 5.08 -3.87 -18.16
C ALA A 214 5.01 -5.22 -17.42
N THR A 215 5.78 -5.37 -16.33
CA THR A 215 5.84 -6.57 -15.48
C THR A 215 6.12 -6.18 -14.03
N ALA A 216 5.97 -7.09 -13.06
CA ALA A 216 6.34 -6.83 -11.67
C ALA A 216 7.78 -6.34 -11.46
N PHE A 217 8.74 -6.84 -12.25
CA PHE A 217 10.12 -6.35 -12.21
C PHE A 217 10.24 -4.97 -12.87
N GLY A 218 10.35 -3.92 -12.04
CA GLY A 218 10.42 -2.52 -12.48
C GLY A 218 11.81 -1.89 -12.50
N CYS A 219 12.82 -2.52 -11.92
CA CYS A 219 14.20 -2.03 -11.90
C CYS A 219 14.90 -2.35 -13.23
N ARG A 220 14.62 -1.58 -14.29
CA ARG A 220 15.11 -1.89 -15.66
C ARG A 220 16.22 -0.95 -16.17
N ASP A 221 16.48 0.14 -15.46
CA ASP A 221 17.49 1.13 -15.84
C ASP A 221 18.84 0.87 -15.15
N TRP A 222 19.57 -0.15 -15.63
CA TRP A 222 20.89 -0.53 -15.16
C TRP A 222 21.75 -1.12 -16.28
N ASP A 223 23.06 -1.09 -16.09
CA ASP A 223 24.04 -1.68 -17.02
C ASP A 223 24.60 -2.98 -16.44
N PHE A 224 24.73 -3.09 -15.11
CA PHE A 224 25.29 -4.28 -14.45
C PHE A 224 24.42 -4.79 -13.31
N ALA A 225 24.21 -6.11 -13.26
CA ALA A 225 23.78 -6.80 -12.06
C ALA A 225 25.03 -7.16 -11.24
N CYS A 226 25.29 -6.44 -10.16
CA CYS A 226 26.42 -6.68 -9.27
C CYS A 226 26.03 -7.73 -8.23
N VAL A 227 26.43 -8.98 -8.48
CA VAL A 227 26.25 -10.10 -7.54
C VAL A 227 27.43 -10.12 -6.57
N ILE A 228 27.14 -9.76 -5.33
CA ILE A 228 28.08 -9.80 -4.21
C ILE A 228 28.06 -11.19 -3.63
N THR A 229 29.16 -11.94 -3.77
CA THR A 229 29.22 -13.34 -3.34
C THR A 229 30.24 -13.50 -2.24
N GLY A 230 29.75 -13.74 -1.02
CA GLY A 230 30.55 -14.19 0.10
C GLY A 230 30.70 -15.71 0.06
N VAL A 231 31.92 -16.21 0.18
CA VAL A 231 32.22 -17.65 0.10
C VAL A 231 33.11 -18.07 1.25
N TRP A 232 32.83 -19.22 1.85
CA TRP A 232 33.66 -19.81 2.91
C TRP A 232 33.75 -21.34 2.79
N PRO A 233 34.75 -21.98 3.43
CA PRO A 233 34.83 -23.44 3.51
C PRO A 233 33.60 -24.04 4.21
N ARG A 234 33.02 -25.12 3.68
CA ARG A 234 31.78 -25.71 4.20
C ARG A 234 31.90 -26.25 5.63
N ASP A 235 33.09 -26.66 6.03
CA ASP A 235 33.40 -27.06 7.40
C ASP A 235 33.39 -25.89 8.39
N GLN A 236 33.25 -24.66 7.91
CA GLN A 236 33.08 -23.43 8.70
C GLN A 236 31.63 -22.91 8.69
N ASP A 237 30.65 -23.71 8.26
CA ASP A 237 29.23 -23.36 8.39
C ASP A 237 28.87 -23.10 9.86
N ASP A 238 27.99 -22.13 10.10
CA ASP A 238 27.52 -21.71 11.44
C ASP A 238 28.61 -21.23 12.41
N THR A 239 29.79 -20.85 11.90
CA THR A 239 30.89 -20.25 12.68
C THR A 239 30.90 -18.72 12.61
N GLU A 240 31.70 -18.08 13.47
CA GLU A 240 31.98 -16.64 13.41
C GLU A 240 32.51 -16.20 12.03
N LEU A 241 33.31 -17.05 11.36
CA LEU A 241 33.78 -16.77 10.00
C LEU A 241 32.61 -16.67 9.02
N SER A 242 31.71 -17.65 8.99
CA SER A 242 30.52 -17.60 8.11
C SER A 242 29.62 -16.39 8.43
N GLY A 243 29.47 -16.05 9.71
CA GLY A 243 28.77 -14.85 10.15
C GLY A 243 29.42 -13.56 9.64
N SER A 244 30.74 -13.45 9.71
CA SER A 244 31.50 -12.30 9.20
C SER A 244 31.39 -12.14 7.68
N VAL A 245 31.36 -13.25 6.93
CA VAL A 245 31.16 -13.26 5.47
C VAL A 245 29.75 -12.80 5.11
N ILE A 246 28.72 -13.31 5.80
CA ILE A 246 27.33 -12.87 5.61
C ILE A 246 27.20 -11.37 5.92
N GLN A 247 27.81 -10.90 7.01
CA GLN A 247 27.79 -9.49 7.37
C GLN A 247 28.49 -8.63 6.32
N TRP A 248 29.65 -9.05 5.81
CA TRP A 248 30.34 -8.36 4.73
C TRP A 248 29.46 -8.21 3.47
N VAL A 249 28.72 -9.25 3.08
CA VAL A 249 27.77 -9.17 1.95
C VAL A 249 26.70 -8.11 2.21
N TYR A 250 26.12 -8.06 3.42
CA TYR A 250 25.12 -7.06 3.78
C TYR A 250 25.68 -5.64 3.83
N ASP A 251 26.88 -5.45 4.38
CA ASP A 251 27.53 -4.15 4.46
C ASP A 251 27.82 -3.60 3.06
N VAL A 252 28.38 -4.43 2.17
CA VAL A 252 28.64 -4.05 0.78
C VAL A 252 27.33 -3.77 0.04
N ALA A 253 26.31 -4.62 0.20
CA ALA A 253 25.01 -4.40 -0.44
C ALA A 253 24.36 -3.10 0.05
N GLY A 254 24.44 -2.80 1.35
CA GLY A 254 23.94 -1.56 1.95
C GLY A 254 24.68 -0.32 1.46
N ASP A 255 26.00 -0.40 1.29
CA ASP A 255 26.84 0.68 0.75
C ASP A 255 26.56 0.96 -0.73
N LEU A 256 26.27 -0.07 -1.52
CA LEU A 256 26.01 0.05 -2.96
C LEU A 256 24.54 0.37 -3.28
N LEU A 257 23.58 0.00 -2.43
CA LEU A 257 22.14 0.17 -2.68
C LEU A 257 21.75 1.63 -3.01
N PRO A 258 22.23 2.68 -2.32
CA PRO A 258 21.92 4.07 -2.66
C PRO A 258 22.46 4.53 -4.02
N LEU A 259 23.48 3.82 -4.54
CA LEU A 259 24.12 4.09 -5.83
C LEU A 259 23.49 3.30 -6.98
N GLY A 260 22.67 2.29 -6.66
CA GLY A 260 21.99 1.43 -7.63
C GLY A 260 20.54 1.83 -7.92
N CYS A 261 19.94 1.18 -8.92
CA CYS A 261 18.53 1.37 -9.27
C CYS A 261 17.58 0.38 -8.57
N GLY A 262 18.12 -0.60 -7.85
CA GLY A 262 17.34 -1.59 -7.10
C GLY A 262 18.17 -2.80 -6.66
N ALA A 263 17.49 -3.75 -6.03
CA ALA A 263 18.06 -5.05 -5.63
C ALA A 263 17.33 -6.19 -6.35
N TYR A 264 17.99 -7.34 -6.51
CA TYR A 264 17.35 -8.49 -7.14
C TYR A 264 16.49 -9.27 -6.14
N GLY A 265 15.16 -9.17 -6.27
CA GLY A 265 14.23 -9.77 -5.32
C GLY A 265 14.32 -11.29 -5.17
N ALA A 266 14.87 -12.01 -6.16
CA ALA A 266 15.02 -13.47 -6.09
C ALA A 266 16.08 -13.92 -5.07
N ASP A 267 17.02 -13.05 -4.70
CA ASP A 267 18.04 -13.35 -3.68
C ASP A 267 17.53 -13.07 -2.25
N LEU A 268 16.33 -12.49 -2.09
CA LEU A 268 15.81 -11.99 -0.82
C LEU A 268 14.81 -12.94 -0.19
N GLY A 269 14.85 -13.05 1.14
CA GLY A 269 13.95 -13.90 1.93
C GLY A 269 13.40 -13.19 3.16
N PRO A 270 12.73 -13.91 4.07
CA PRO A 270 12.06 -13.31 5.23
C PRO A 270 13.01 -12.80 6.32
N ASP A 271 14.32 -12.84 6.09
CA ASP A 271 15.31 -12.31 7.03
C ASP A 271 15.09 -10.80 7.22
N PRO A 272 14.94 -10.29 8.46
CA PRO A 272 14.74 -8.86 8.70
C PRO A 272 15.83 -7.97 8.09
N ARG A 273 17.05 -8.49 7.93
CA ARG A 273 18.16 -7.76 7.30
C ARG A 273 17.93 -7.47 5.81
N ASP A 274 17.08 -8.26 5.14
CA ASP A 274 16.71 -8.04 3.73
C ASP A 274 15.69 -6.91 3.56
N ALA A 275 15.05 -6.41 4.62
CA ALA A 275 13.93 -5.46 4.52
C ALA A 275 14.27 -4.22 3.69
N THR A 276 15.47 -3.65 3.89
CA THR A 276 15.94 -2.46 3.16
C THR A 276 16.17 -2.75 1.67
N LEU A 277 16.71 -3.93 1.34
CA LEU A 277 16.92 -4.38 -0.04
C LEU A 277 15.57 -4.64 -0.72
N ALA A 278 14.66 -5.32 -0.03
CA ALA A 278 13.36 -5.70 -0.56
C ALA A 278 12.45 -4.49 -0.85
N ALA A 279 12.58 -3.42 -0.05
CA ALA A 279 11.94 -2.14 -0.32
C ALA A 279 12.37 -1.49 -1.65
N LYS A 280 13.46 -1.97 -2.27
CA LYS A 280 14.00 -1.50 -3.55
C LYS A 280 13.96 -2.56 -4.64
N ALA A 281 13.37 -3.73 -4.40
CA ALA A 281 13.49 -4.87 -5.31
C ALA A 281 12.61 -4.80 -6.58
N PHE A 282 11.53 -4.02 -6.54
CA PHE A 282 10.54 -3.94 -7.61
C PHE A 282 10.39 -2.54 -8.22
N GLY A 283 11.21 -1.57 -7.79
CA GLY A 283 11.16 -0.19 -8.25
C GLY A 283 9.76 0.43 -8.07
N PRO A 284 9.21 1.11 -9.09
CA PRO A 284 7.90 1.76 -8.98
C PRO A 284 6.72 0.77 -8.78
N ASN A 285 6.93 -0.51 -9.09
CA ASN A 285 5.87 -1.52 -9.09
C ASN A 285 5.59 -2.14 -7.73
N LEU A 286 6.45 -1.91 -6.74
CA LEU A 286 6.33 -2.50 -5.40
C LEU A 286 4.94 -2.27 -4.79
N ARG A 287 4.37 -1.08 -4.98
CA ARG A 287 3.06 -0.71 -4.43
C ARG A 287 1.92 -1.58 -4.97
N ARG A 288 1.86 -1.76 -6.29
CA ARG A 288 0.86 -2.62 -6.93
C ARG A 288 1.03 -4.08 -6.49
N LEU A 289 2.26 -4.54 -6.28
CA LEU A 289 2.52 -5.90 -5.79
C LEU A 289 2.02 -6.12 -4.36
N ILE A 290 2.24 -5.14 -3.47
CA ILE A 290 1.73 -5.20 -2.08
C ILE A 290 0.21 -5.34 -2.09
N GLN A 291 -0.49 -4.55 -2.91
CA GLN A 291 -1.95 -4.62 -3.05
C GLN A 291 -2.40 -6.00 -3.52
N LEU A 292 -1.85 -6.48 -4.63
CA LEU A 292 -2.21 -7.79 -5.18
C LEU A 292 -1.89 -8.93 -4.19
N LYS A 293 -0.85 -8.78 -3.35
CA LYS A 293 -0.46 -9.78 -2.35
C LYS A 293 -1.45 -9.85 -1.21
N SER A 294 -1.94 -8.71 -0.73
CA SER A 294 -2.99 -8.66 0.30
C SER A 294 -4.26 -9.37 -0.17
N ASP A 295 -4.61 -9.27 -1.45
CA ASP A 295 -5.77 -9.95 -2.02
C ASP A 295 -5.50 -11.44 -2.28
N ALA A 296 -4.33 -11.79 -2.82
CA ALA A 296 -4.00 -13.15 -3.24
C ALA A 296 -3.58 -14.08 -2.07
N ASP A 297 -2.96 -13.52 -1.02
CA ASP A 297 -2.46 -14.26 0.14
C ASP A 297 -2.69 -13.46 1.45
N PRO A 298 -3.96 -13.19 1.83
CA PRO A 298 -4.31 -12.39 3.00
C PRO A 298 -3.84 -13.00 4.33
N LYS A 299 -3.54 -14.31 4.33
CA LYS A 299 -3.04 -15.03 5.51
C LYS A 299 -1.52 -15.12 5.54
N ASN A 300 -0.84 -14.55 4.55
CA ASN A 300 0.61 -14.61 4.40
C ASN A 300 1.15 -16.04 4.49
N VAL A 301 0.50 -16.99 3.79
CA VAL A 301 0.91 -18.40 3.71
C VAL A 301 2.29 -18.52 3.06
N LEU A 302 2.56 -17.69 2.04
CA LEU A 302 3.84 -17.67 1.32
C LEU A 302 4.78 -16.67 2.00
N ALA A 303 5.08 -16.89 3.29
CA ALA A 303 5.86 -15.97 4.12
C ALA A 303 7.38 -15.98 3.84
N TYR A 304 7.89 -17.01 3.14
CA TYR A 304 9.31 -17.21 2.89
C TYR A 304 9.78 -16.66 1.53
N THR A 305 8.95 -15.87 0.86
CA THR A 305 9.30 -15.20 -0.40
C THR A 305 9.98 -13.85 -0.15
N CYS A 306 10.42 -13.15 -1.20
CA CYS A 306 10.92 -11.79 -1.09
C CYS A 306 9.94 -10.94 -0.26
N PRO A 307 10.38 -10.36 0.86
CA PRO A 307 9.46 -9.74 1.80
C PRO A 307 8.93 -8.45 1.19
N PHE A 308 7.63 -8.27 1.25
CA PHE A 308 7.06 -6.95 0.98
C PHE A 308 7.05 -6.14 2.27
N PRO A 309 7.51 -4.88 2.26
CA PRO A 309 7.40 -4.01 3.42
C PRO A 309 5.94 -4.02 3.89
N ARG A 310 5.71 -4.25 5.18
CA ARG A 310 4.39 -4.00 5.76
C ARG A 310 4.14 -2.51 5.62
N VAL A 311 3.28 -2.14 4.69
CA VAL A 311 2.83 -0.76 4.56
C VAL A 311 1.99 -0.50 5.79
N SER A 312 2.53 0.25 6.77
CA SER A 312 1.64 0.82 7.77
C SER A 312 0.82 1.87 7.04
N VAL A 313 -0.40 1.50 6.68
CA VAL A 313 -1.41 2.49 6.32
C VAL A 313 -1.64 3.40 7.54
N PRO A 314 -1.95 4.68 7.34
CA PRO A 314 -2.21 5.57 8.47
C PRO A 314 -3.31 5.00 9.37
N LYS A 315 -3.10 5.05 10.69
CA LYS A 315 -4.09 4.60 11.68
C LYS A 315 -5.37 5.46 11.58
N LEU A 316 -5.19 6.75 11.34
CA LEU A 316 -6.26 7.74 11.21
C LEU A 316 -6.09 8.55 9.92
N ILE A 317 -7.14 8.60 9.11
CA ILE A 317 -7.23 9.42 7.91
C ILE A 317 -8.36 10.43 8.12
N ILE A 318 -8.04 11.71 7.99
CA ILE A 318 -8.96 12.83 8.19
C ILE A 318 -9.19 13.53 6.86
N LEU A 319 -10.40 13.43 6.33
CA LEU A 319 -10.82 14.15 5.13
C LEU A 319 -11.27 15.55 5.52
N VAL A 320 -10.55 16.57 5.06
CA VAL A 320 -10.86 17.97 5.36
C VAL A 320 -11.63 18.57 4.19
N THR A 321 -12.95 18.66 4.36
CA THR A 321 -13.89 19.12 3.34
C THR A 321 -14.43 20.50 3.68
N GLY A 322 -15.15 21.15 2.76
CA GLY A 322 -15.72 22.48 2.99
C GLY A 322 -15.72 23.35 1.73
N GLU A 323 -16.43 24.46 1.80
CA GLU A 323 -16.60 25.38 0.69
C GLU A 323 -15.30 26.09 0.27
N SER A 324 -15.34 26.80 -0.86
CA SER A 324 -14.19 27.61 -1.28
C SER A 324 -13.88 28.66 -0.22
N CYS A 325 -12.60 29.00 -0.06
CA CYS A 325 -12.13 29.98 0.92
C CYS A 325 -12.44 29.69 2.41
N ALA A 326 -12.99 28.51 2.75
CA ALA A 326 -13.26 28.12 4.15
C ALA A 326 -12.00 27.88 5.00
N GLY A 327 -10.82 27.76 4.38
CA GLY A 327 -9.53 27.58 5.08
C GLY A 327 -9.12 26.13 5.33
N LYS A 328 -9.53 25.19 4.46
CA LYS A 328 -9.24 23.75 4.59
C LYS A 328 -7.76 23.43 4.79
N ASP A 329 -6.89 23.90 3.89
CA ASP A 329 -5.44 23.62 3.95
C ASP A 329 -4.81 24.23 5.22
N TYR A 330 -5.28 25.41 5.62
CA TYR A 330 -4.86 26.05 6.86
C TYR A 330 -5.23 25.21 8.09
N CYS A 331 -6.50 24.81 8.23
CA CYS A 331 -6.95 23.99 9.35
C CYS A 331 -6.22 22.63 9.39
N ALA A 332 -6.07 21.98 8.23
CA ALA A 332 -5.34 20.71 8.14
C ALA A 332 -3.89 20.84 8.63
N ASN A 333 -3.18 21.89 8.21
CA ASN A 333 -1.80 22.14 8.64
C ASN A 333 -1.69 22.47 10.13
N VAL A 334 -2.63 23.25 10.68
CA VAL A 334 -2.69 23.52 12.12
C VAL A 334 -2.87 22.19 12.87
N TRP A 335 -3.88 21.39 12.51
CA TRP A 335 -4.18 20.13 13.17
C TRP A 335 -3.05 19.10 13.07
N ALA A 336 -2.39 18.98 11.91
CA ALA A 336 -1.20 18.15 11.76
C ALA A 336 -0.11 18.56 12.76
N SER A 337 0.16 19.87 12.88
CA SER A 337 1.10 20.41 13.87
C SER A 337 0.64 20.14 15.32
N THR A 338 -0.64 20.34 15.63
CA THR A 338 -1.18 20.12 16.98
C THR A 338 -1.05 18.66 17.40
N ILE A 339 -1.36 17.71 16.51
CA ILE A 339 -1.29 16.27 16.76
C ILE A 339 0.16 15.84 16.99
N SER A 340 1.09 16.21 16.09
CA SER A 340 2.51 15.88 16.24
C SER A 340 3.14 16.48 17.51
N LYS A 341 2.63 17.63 17.99
CA LYS A 341 3.08 18.24 19.26
C LYS A 341 2.47 17.54 20.48
N ALA A 342 1.22 17.10 20.40
CA ALA A 342 0.53 16.46 21.51
C ALA A 342 1.02 15.02 21.75
N ILE A 343 1.37 14.30 20.68
CA ILE A 343 1.81 12.91 20.75
C ILE A 343 3.12 12.77 19.98
N THR A 344 4.25 12.87 20.69
CA THR A 344 5.60 13.01 20.10
C THR A 344 6.08 11.80 19.30
N HIS A 345 5.48 10.62 19.49
CA HIS A 345 5.83 9.40 18.76
C HIS A 345 4.97 9.16 17.52
N LEU A 346 3.92 9.98 17.29
CA LEU A 346 3.08 9.88 16.10
C LEU A 346 3.46 10.93 15.06
N SER A 347 3.44 10.51 13.81
CA SER A 347 3.68 11.36 12.65
C SER A 347 2.36 11.78 12.01
N ALA A 348 2.19 13.08 11.76
CA ALA A 348 1.03 13.62 11.04
C ALA A 348 1.45 14.40 9.80
N ARG A 349 0.73 14.21 8.69
CA ARG A 349 1.01 14.88 7.40
C ARG A 349 -0.27 15.36 6.73
N THR A 350 -0.18 16.53 6.07
CA THR A 350 -1.22 17.05 5.18
C THR A 350 -0.85 16.80 3.73
N VAL A 351 -1.81 16.32 2.92
CA VAL A 351 -1.68 16.13 1.47
C VAL A 351 -2.95 16.61 0.77
N SER A 352 -2.83 17.16 -0.44
CA SER A 352 -3.99 17.47 -1.27
C SER A 352 -4.20 16.39 -2.34
N ILE A 353 -5.37 15.75 -2.34
CA ILE A 353 -5.72 14.74 -3.36
C ILE A 353 -5.82 15.32 -4.77
N SER A 354 -6.01 16.64 -4.87
CA SER A 354 -6.10 17.34 -6.14
C SER A 354 -4.74 17.58 -6.82
N ASP A 355 -3.62 17.25 -6.17
CA ASP A 355 -2.29 17.55 -6.70
C ASP A 355 -1.95 16.74 -7.96
N ALA A 356 -2.38 15.48 -8.05
CA ALA A 356 -2.23 14.67 -9.25
C ALA A 356 -2.93 15.34 -10.45
N THR A 357 -4.19 15.71 -10.28
CA THR A 357 -4.98 16.42 -11.30
C THR A 357 -4.37 17.78 -11.66
N LYS A 358 -3.79 18.52 -10.70
CA LYS A 358 -3.11 19.79 -10.99
C LYS A 358 -1.90 19.59 -11.90
N ARG A 359 -1.09 18.54 -11.68
CA ARG A 359 0.07 18.22 -12.52
C ARG A 359 -0.35 17.88 -13.95
N GLU A 360 -1.37 17.04 -14.10
CA GLU A 360 -1.90 16.69 -15.42
C GLU A 360 -2.52 17.89 -16.13
N TYR A 361 -3.30 18.70 -15.40
CA TYR A 361 -3.87 19.94 -15.93
C TYR A 361 -2.78 20.92 -16.38
N ALA A 362 -1.72 21.09 -15.58
CA ALA A 362 -0.58 21.95 -15.91
C ALA A 362 0.12 21.49 -17.20
N ALA A 363 0.35 20.19 -17.34
CA ALA A 363 0.97 19.61 -18.53
C ALA A 363 0.13 19.81 -19.82
N VAL A 364 -1.19 19.68 -19.71
CA VAL A 364 -2.10 19.82 -20.87
C VAL A 364 -2.36 21.28 -21.25
N HIS A 365 -2.45 22.17 -20.26
CA HIS A 365 -2.85 23.56 -20.47
C HIS A 365 -1.71 24.57 -20.36
N ASN A 366 -0.46 24.09 -20.27
CA ASN A 366 0.75 24.91 -20.10
C ASN A 366 0.63 25.92 -18.94
N ALA A 367 0.01 25.49 -17.84
CA ALA A 367 -0.13 26.29 -16.63
C ALA A 367 1.07 26.03 -15.70
N ASP A 368 1.43 27.02 -14.88
CA ASP A 368 2.55 26.88 -13.96
C ASP A 368 2.15 25.99 -12.77
N ILE A 369 2.77 24.81 -12.67
CA ILE A 369 2.48 23.85 -11.61
C ILE A 369 2.88 24.38 -10.22
N LYS A 370 3.96 25.14 -10.11
CA LYS A 370 4.41 25.68 -8.83
C LYS A 370 3.39 26.70 -8.32
N LEU A 371 2.93 27.60 -9.19
CA LEU A 371 1.87 28.54 -8.83
C LEU A 371 0.54 27.82 -8.53
N LEU A 372 0.17 26.77 -9.26
CA LEU A 372 -1.01 25.95 -8.95
C LEU A 372 -0.93 25.22 -7.60
N LEU A 373 0.27 24.99 -7.06
CA LEU A 373 0.48 24.31 -5.78
C LEU A 373 0.70 25.27 -4.61
N GLU A 374 1.25 26.45 -4.84
CA GLU A 374 1.66 27.39 -3.78
C GLU A 374 0.80 28.66 -3.76
N ASP A 375 0.48 29.24 -4.92
CA ASP A 375 -0.20 30.53 -5.01
C ASP A 375 -1.72 30.40 -4.92
N ARG A 376 -2.33 31.15 -3.99
CA ARG A 376 -3.76 31.05 -3.73
C ARG A 376 -4.61 31.66 -4.84
N ASP A 377 -4.25 32.85 -5.30
CA ASP A 377 -5.06 33.62 -6.25
C ASP A 377 -5.01 32.95 -7.63
N TYR A 378 -3.84 32.41 -8.00
CA TYR A 378 -3.65 31.61 -9.20
C TYR A 378 -4.49 30.32 -9.15
N LYS A 379 -4.53 29.62 -8.01
CA LYS A 379 -5.41 28.44 -7.85
C LYS A 379 -6.87 28.77 -8.06
N GLU A 380 -7.35 29.85 -7.46
CA GLU A 380 -8.76 30.25 -7.58
C GLU A 380 -9.11 30.66 -9.01
N LEU A 381 -8.22 31.38 -9.71
CA LEU A 381 -8.38 31.73 -11.12
C LEU A 381 -8.56 30.47 -12.00
N HIS A 382 -7.80 29.40 -11.73
CA HIS A 382 -7.83 28.16 -12.51
C HIS A 382 -8.89 27.14 -12.03
N ARG A 383 -9.51 27.35 -10.86
CA ARG A 383 -10.43 26.39 -10.22
C ARG A 383 -11.59 25.92 -11.11
N PRO A 384 -12.31 26.80 -11.85
CA PRO A 384 -13.42 26.36 -12.71
C PRO A 384 -12.95 25.42 -13.83
N ARG A 385 -11.84 25.75 -14.49
CA ARG A 385 -11.26 24.94 -15.57
C ARG A 385 -10.72 23.61 -15.05
N LEU A 386 -10.06 23.61 -13.89
CA LEU A 386 -9.54 22.41 -13.25
C LEU A 386 -10.67 21.49 -12.74
N THR A 387 -11.81 22.07 -12.37
CA THR A 387 -13.03 21.32 -12.03
C THR A 387 -13.64 20.65 -13.26
N ALA A 388 -13.74 21.38 -14.37
CA ALA A 388 -14.22 20.84 -15.64
C ALA A 388 -13.29 19.74 -16.19
N PHE A 389 -11.97 19.95 -16.12
CA PHE A 389 -10.95 18.99 -16.52
C PHE A 389 -11.12 17.67 -15.76
N TYR A 390 -11.17 17.72 -14.43
CA TYR A 390 -11.37 16.53 -13.60
C TYR A 390 -12.67 15.80 -13.90
N ARG A 391 -13.79 16.52 -14.07
CA ARG A 391 -15.08 15.90 -14.41
C ARG A 391 -15.00 15.13 -15.73
N LYS A 392 -14.30 15.68 -16.73
CA LYS A 392 -14.05 14.99 -18.00
C LYS A 392 -13.20 13.73 -17.83
N GLN A 393 -12.18 13.77 -16.96
CA GLN A 393 -11.38 12.59 -16.66
C GLN A 393 -12.20 11.51 -15.95
N VAL A 394 -13.01 11.86 -14.96
CA VAL A 394 -13.88 10.90 -14.25
C VAL A 394 -14.91 10.27 -15.19
N GLN A 395 -15.42 11.02 -16.18
CA GLN A 395 -16.30 10.45 -17.21
C GLN A 395 -15.61 9.39 -18.08
N GLN A 396 -14.31 9.56 -18.35
CA GLN A 396 -13.51 8.61 -19.14
C GLN A 396 -12.96 7.46 -18.29
N ARG A 397 -12.67 7.74 -17.01
CA ARG A 397 -12.10 6.82 -16.02
C ARG A 397 -12.88 6.92 -14.71
N PRO A 398 -14.02 6.22 -14.57
CA PRO A 398 -14.89 6.33 -13.40
C PRO A 398 -14.21 5.96 -12.07
N SER A 399 -13.15 5.14 -12.10
CA SER A 399 -12.34 4.75 -10.93
C SER A 399 -11.35 5.81 -10.45
N LEU A 400 -11.16 6.91 -11.21
CA LEU A 400 -10.15 7.93 -10.92
C LEU A 400 -10.18 8.49 -9.48
N PRO A 401 -11.35 8.75 -8.86
CA PRO A 401 -11.38 9.23 -7.47
C PRO A 401 -10.78 8.22 -6.48
N GLU A 402 -11.10 6.93 -6.65
CA GLU A 402 -10.59 5.85 -5.81
C GLU A 402 -9.07 5.70 -6.01
N GLU A 403 -8.60 5.78 -7.25
CA GLU A 403 -7.18 5.72 -7.58
C GLU A 403 -6.39 6.89 -6.97
N HIS A 404 -6.85 8.14 -7.12
CA HIS A 404 -6.19 9.29 -6.50
C HIS A 404 -6.16 9.18 -4.98
N PHE A 405 -7.26 8.72 -4.37
CA PHE A 405 -7.31 8.51 -2.92
C PHE A 405 -6.29 7.46 -2.51
N TRP A 406 -6.24 6.34 -3.23
CA TRP A 406 -5.28 5.28 -3.00
C TRP A 406 -3.84 5.75 -3.14
N ASP A 407 -3.52 6.51 -4.18
CA ASP A 407 -2.18 7.04 -4.41
C ASP A 407 -1.74 7.91 -3.23
N VAL A 408 -2.62 8.79 -2.73
CA VAL A 408 -2.31 9.66 -1.57
C VAL A 408 -2.08 8.87 -0.28
N VAL A 409 -2.92 7.87 -0.01
CA VAL A 409 -2.78 7.03 1.19
C VAL A 409 -1.48 6.22 1.13
N HIS A 410 -1.17 5.63 -0.03
CA HIS A 410 0.04 4.84 -0.23
C HIS A 410 1.31 5.67 -0.36
N ASP A 411 1.24 6.92 -0.83
CA ASP A 411 2.37 7.87 -0.81
C ASP A 411 2.75 8.30 0.62
N SER A 412 1.92 7.97 1.60
CA SER A 412 2.07 8.34 3.00
C SER A 412 2.52 7.17 3.89
N VAL A 413 3.30 6.22 3.33
CA VAL A 413 3.88 5.10 4.12
C VAL A 413 4.67 5.63 5.31
N GLY A 414 4.45 5.04 6.49
CA GLY A 414 5.12 5.42 7.73
C GLY A 414 4.54 6.67 8.39
N ILE A 415 3.41 7.20 7.88
CA ILE A 415 2.65 8.27 8.53
C ILE A 415 1.51 7.65 9.36
N ASP A 416 1.36 8.07 10.62
CA ASP A 416 0.31 7.58 11.51
C ASP A 416 -1.04 8.28 11.27
N VAL A 417 -1.00 9.59 11.02
CA VAL A 417 -2.18 10.43 10.80
C VAL A 417 -2.09 11.20 9.49
N LEU A 418 -3.00 10.94 8.57
CA LEU A 418 -3.03 11.56 7.26
C LEU A 418 -4.22 12.50 7.12
N LEU A 419 -3.97 13.78 6.85
CA LEU A 419 -5.00 14.78 6.57
C LEU A 419 -5.06 15.04 5.06
N ILE A 420 -6.22 14.76 4.46
CA ILE A 420 -6.42 14.88 3.01
C ILE A 420 -7.34 16.06 2.71
N THR A 421 -6.84 17.02 1.94
CA THR A 421 -7.62 18.17 1.46
C THR A 421 -7.92 18.05 -0.03
N GLY A 422 -8.79 18.94 -0.53
CA GLY A 422 -9.07 19.02 -1.98
C GLY A 422 -10.07 18.01 -2.50
N MET A 423 -10.79 17.31 -1.61
CA MET A 423 -11.87 16.38 -1.94
C MET A 423 -12.96 17.06 -2.78
N ARG A 424 -13.55 16.31 -3.73
CA ARG A 424 -14.64 16.77 -4.61
C ARG A 424 -15.90 15.94 -4.49
N ASP A 425 -15.83 14.82 -3.78
CA ASP A 425 -16.90 13.87 -3.59
C ASP A 425 -17.89 14.36 -2.53
N GLU A 426 -19.18 14.08 -2.76
CA GLU A 426 -20.26 14.58 -1.89
C GLU A 426 -20.34 13.85 -0.54
N ALA A 427 -20.03 12.56 -0.53
CA ALA A 427 -20.10 11.68 0.64
C ALA A 427 -18.83 10.81 0.69
N PRO A 428 -17.67 11.40 1.03
CA PRO A 428 -16.40 10.73 0.82
C PRO A 428 -16.15 9.59 1.80
N VAL A 429 -16.66 9.65 3.04
CA VAL A 429 -16.46 8.55 4.01
C VAL A 429 -17.11 7.24 3.54
N PRO A 430 -18.41 7.20 3.15
CA PRO A 430 -19.01 5.99 2.57
C PRO A 430 -18.31 5.43 1.32
N ILE A 431 -17.68 6.30 0.52
CA ILE A 431 -17.01 5.92 -0.73
C ILE A 431 -15.64 5.31 -0.45
N PHE A 432 -14.83 5.96 0.39
CA PHE A 432 -13.42 5.61 0.55
C PHE A 432 -13.12 4.73 1.76
N SER A 433 -13.98 4.69 2.80
CA SER A 433 -13.73 3.84 3.97
C SER A 433 -13.60 2.34 3.66
N PRO A 434 -14.31 1.75 2.66
CA PRO A 434 -14.12 0.35 2.30
C PRO A 434 -12.74 0.05 1.69
N LEU A 435 -12.07 1.07 1.13
CA LEU A 435 -10.74 0.94 0.53
C LEU A 435 -9.67 0.83 1.62
N VAL A 436 -9.83 1.55 2.72
CA VAL A 436 -8.88 1.59 3.85
C VAL A 436 -9.50 0.96 5.09
N ALA A 437 -9.98 -0.29 4.98
CA ALA A 437 -10.77 -0.93 6.03
C ALA A 437 -10.03 -1.09 7.39
N ASP A 438 -8.70 -1.16 7.36
CA ASP A 438 -7.84 -1.21 8.56
C ASP A 438 -7.51 0.18 9.14
N SER A 439 -7.88 1.25 8.45
CA SER A 439 -7.69 2.63 8.90
C SER A 439 -9.02 3.25 9.31
N ARG A 440 -8.99 4.08 10.36
CA ARG A 440 -10.15 4.93 10.65
C ARG A 440 -10.20 6.08 9.67
N LEU A 441 -11.31 6.21 8.94
CA LEU A 441 -11.57 7.33 8.05
C LEU A 441 -12.70 8.22 8.60
N ILE A 442 -12.41 9.50 8.82
CA ILE A 442 -13.41 10.50 9.26
C ILE A 442 -13.42 11.72 8.33
N GLU A 443 -14.54 12.42 8.27
CA GLU A 443 -14.64 13.72 7.61
C GLU A 443 -14.82 14.84 8.63
N VAL A 444 -14.00 15.88 8.50
CA VAL A 444 -14.19 17.15 9.19
C VAL A 444 -14.56 18.21 8.15
N ARG A 445 -15.81 18.70 8.21
CA ARG A 445 -16.30 19.74 7.32
C ARG A 445 -16.02 21.11 7.90
N ILE A 446 -15.23 21.92 7.20
CA ILE A 446 -14.96 23.31 7.55
C ILE A 446 -16.10 24.19 7.06
N GLN A 447 -16.67 24.97 7.98
CA GLN A 447 -17.64 26.01 7.72
C GLN A 447 -17.07 27.37 8.11
N SER A 448 -17.48 28.40 7.40
CA SER A 448 -17.16 29.79 7.73
C SER A 448 -18.24 30.70 7.15
N THR A 449 -18.47 31.82 7.83
CA THR A 449 -19.37 32.90 7.39
C THR A 449 -19.00 33.45 6.01
N LEU A 450 -20.01 33.93 5.27
CA LEU A 450 -19.80 34.56 3.97
C LEU A 450 -18.86 35.77 4.04
N GLU A 451 -18.93 36.55 5.12
CA GLU A 451 -18.02 37.68 5.37
C GLU A 451 -16.56 37.23 5.44
N THR A 452 -16.32 36.15 6.18
CA THR A 452 -14.98 35.56 6.32
C THR A 452 -14.50 34.95 5.00
N GLN A 453 -15.39 34.31 4.24
CA GLN A 453 -15.06 33.80 2.90
C GLN A 453 -14.69 34.95 1.94
N ARG A 454 -15.44 36.06 1.96
CA ARG A 454 -15.19 37.27 1.16
C ARG A 454 -13.86 37.94 1.52
N ALA A 455 -13.58 38.13 2.82
CA ALA A 455 -12.31 38.66 3.30
C ALA A 455 -11.11 37.80 2.85
N ARG A 456 -11.34 36.52 2.57
CA ARG A 456 -10.36 35.56 2.08
C ARG A 456 -10.40 35.41 0.54
N GLY A 457 -11.07 36.29 -0.20
CA GLY A 457 -11.09 36.29 -1.67
C GLY A 457 -12.13 35.37 -2.33
N GLY A 458 -13.18 34.95 -1.61
CA GLY A 458 -14.30 34.20 -2.19
C GLY A 458 -15.17 35.07 -3.11
N VAL A 459 -15.50 34.55 -4.30
CA VAL A 459 -16.39 35.21 -5.29
C VAL A 459 -17.82 34.66 -5.15
N GLU A 460 -18.84 35.52 -5.28
CA GLU A 460 -20.25 35.12 -5.27
C GLU A 460 -20.57 34.13 -6.41
N LYS A 461 -21.36 33.09 -6.09
CA LYS A 461 -22.01 32.27 -7.12
C LYS A 461 -23.16 33.10 -7.71
N PRO A 462 -23.30 33.24 -9.04
CA PRO A 462 -24.41 33.97 -9.63
C PRO A 462 -25.76 33.31 -9.26
N GLU A 463 -26.78 34.14 -9.00
CA GLU A 463 -28.15 33.76 -8.56
C GLU A 463 -28.92 32.83 -9.52
N SER A 464 -28.32 32.41 -10.65
CA SER A 464 -28.93 31.52 -11.65
C SER A 464 -28.48 30.06 -11.58
N TYR A 465 -27.76 29.64 -10.53
CA TYR A 465 -27.48 28.22 -10.31
C TYR A 465 -28.72 27.48 -9.80
N ASP A 466 -29.24 26.61 -10.66
CA ASP A 466 -30.46 25.80 -10.53
C ASP A 466 -30.71 25.29 -9.09
N LEU A 467 -31.77 25.82 -8.46
CA LEU A 467 -32.24 25.46 -7.11
C LEU A 467 -32.58 23.95 -6.97
N ARG A 468 -32.70 23.21 -8.09
CA ARG A 468 -32.88 21.75 -8.08
C ARG A 468 -31.61 20.98 -7.70
N ALA A 469 -30.42 21.54 -7.90
CA ALA A 469 -29.16 20.91 -7.52
C ALA A 469 -28.90 20.96 -6.00
N GLU A 470 -29.51 21.91 -5.27
CA GLU A 470 -29.37 22.01 -3.81
C GLU A 470 -30.17 20.97 -3.04
N GLU A 471 -31.27 20.44 -3.59
CA GLU A 471 -32.02 19.36 -2.95
C GLU A 471 -31.23 18.05 -2.90
N THR A 472 -30.37 17.79 -3.90
CA THR A 472 -29.48 16.61 -3.94
C THR A 472 -28.30 16.70 -2.97
N VAL A 473 -27.83 17.91 -2.63
CA VAL A 473 -26.67 18.14 -1.73
C VAL A 473 -27.00 17.87 -0.25
N ARG A 474 -28.29 17.76 0.11
CA ARG A 474 -28.76 17.65 1.50
C ARG A 474 -28.87 16.23 2.06
N ASN A 475 -28.32 15.20 1.42
CA ASN A 475 -28.49 13.79 1.84
C ASN A 475 -27.25 13.15 2.48
N TYR A 476 -26.34 13.95 3.04
CA TYR A 476 -25.17 13.43 3.73
C TYR A 476 -24.70 14.33 4.89
N ARG A 477 -24.39 13.72 6.04
CA ARG A 477 -23.87 14.40 7.24
C ARG A 477 -22.39 14.03 7.48
N PRO A 478 -21.47 15.01 7.62
CA PRO A 478 -20.06 14.74 7.92
C PRO A 478 -19.88 14.19 9.34
N SER A 479 -18.73 13.58 9.63
CA SER A 479 -18.41 13.05 10.96
C SER A 479 -18.31 14.16 12.01
N LEU A 480 -17.64 15.25 11.66
CA LEU A 480 -17.47 16.44 12.50
C LEU A 480 -17.59 17.72 11.66
N THR A 481 -17.95 18.82 12.30
CA THR A 481 -18.01 20.15 11.67
C THR A 481 -17.20 21.14 12.51
N PHE A 482 -16.36 21.94 11.85
CA PHE A 482 -15.56 22.99 12.49
C PHE A 482 -15.88 24.35 11.88
N HIS A 483 -16.18 25.35 12.73
CA HIS A 483 -16.43 26.72 12.31
C HIS A 483 -15.15 27.55 12.39
N ASN A 484 -14.65 28.01 11.25
CA ASN A 484 -13.36 28.66 11.08
C ASN A 484 -13.49 30.18 10.85
N ASP A 485 -14.22 30.85 11.73
CA ASP A 485 -14.45 32.30 11.69
C ASP A 485 -13.48 33.09 12.59
N ALA A 486 -12.92 32.45 13.62
CA ALA A 486 -11.96 33.10 14.52
C ALA A 486 -10.63 33.38 13.80
N ALA A 487 -10.00 34.51 14.14
CA ALA A 487 -8.65 34.81 13.71
C ALA A 487 -7.63 33.98 14.52
N GLY A 488 -6.53 33.57 13.87
CA GLY A 488 -5.46 32.78 14.49
C GLY A 488 -5.74 31.28 14.57
N SER A 489 -4.80 30.52 15.14
CA SER A 489 -4.88 29.06 15.19
C SER A 489 -5.58 28.51 16.44
N GLN A 490 -5.86 29.34 17.45
CA GLN A 490 -6.27 28.87 18.78
C GLN A 490 -7.55 28.03 18.76
N ALA A 491 -8.54 28.42 17.94
CA ALA A 491 -9.79 27.67 17.81
C ALA A 491 -9.57 26.31 17.13
N ALA A 492 -8.74 26.27 16.09
CA ALA A 492 -8.39 25.03 15.39
C ALA A 492 -7.53 24.11 16.28
N ASP A 493 -6.58 24.66 17.03
CA ASP A 493 -5.76 23.95 18.02
C ASP A 493 -6.64 23.31 19.11
N LYS A 494 -7.60 24.08 19.64
CA LYS A 494 -8.55 23.57 20.63
C LYS A 494 -9.42 22.45 20.04
N PHE A 495 -9.94 22.63 18.84
CA PHE A 495 -10.75 21.61 18.16
C PHE A 495 -9.98 20.29 17.97
N ALA A 496 -8.71 20.35 17.55
CA ALA A 496 -7.88 19.15 17.43
C ALA A 496 -7.71 18.42 18.77
N LYS A 497 -7.45 19.17 19.85
CA LYS A 497 -7.29 18.61 21.19
C LYS A 497 -8.57 17.96 21.72
N ASP A 498 -9.70 18.64 21.53
CA ASP A 498 -10.98 18.22 22.10
C ASP A 498 -11.63 17.08 21.31
N HIS A 499 -11.43 17.02 19.98
CA HIS A 499 -12.15 16.08 19.11
C HIS A 499 -11.29 15.11 18.32
N LEU A 500 -10.10 15.52 17.85
CA LEU A 500 -9.28 14.67 16.98
C LEU A 500 -8.36 13.74 17.77
N LEU A 501 -7.80 14.20 18.89
CA LEU A 501 -6.94 13.39 19.75
C LEU A 501 -7.67 12.20 20.38
N PHE A 502 -9.00 12.28 20.54
CA PHE A 502 -9.82 11.17 21.01
C PHE A 502 -9.57 9.89 20.21
N PHE A 503 -9.46 9.99 18.88
CA PHE A 503 -9.28 8.83 18.00
C PHE A 503 -7.89 8.19 18.09
N LEU A 504 -6.97 8.83 18.79
CA LEU A 504 -5.59 8.38 19.02
C LEU A 504 -5.37 7.96 20.48
N HIS A 505 -6.44 7.92 21.28
CA HIS A 505 -6.33 7.58 22.70
C HIS A 505 -5.96 6.10 22.90
N PRO A 506 -4.95 5.77 23.73
CA PRO A 506 -4.50 4.38 23.93
C PRO A 506 -5.60 3.42 24.42
N GLU A 507 -6.60 3.93 25.12
CA GLU A 507 -7.74 3.10 25.58
C GLU A 507 -8.55 2.49 24.43
N LEU A 508 -8.55 3.11 23.24
CA LEU A 508 -9.18 2.51 22.06
C LEU A 508 -8.39 1.28 21.57
N GLU A 509 -7.06 1.29 21.67
CA GLU A 509 -6.23 0.13 21.35
C GLU A 509 -6.44 -0.99 22.38
N VAL A 510 -6.58 -0.64 23.67
CA VAL A 510 -6.94 -1.60 24.73
C VAL A 510 -8.30 -2.23 24.46
N LEU A 511 -9.33 -1.45 24.12
CA LEU A 511 -10.65 -1.98 23.75
C LEU A 511 -10.57 -2.88 22.51
N ALA A 512 -9.80 -2.48 21.49
CA ALA A 512 -9.62 -3.29 20.28
C ALA A 512 -8.95 -4.64 20.58
N SER A 513 -8.01 -4.68 21.53
CA SER A 513 -7.32 -5.92 21.95
C SER A 513 -8.22 -6.94 22.64
N MET A 514 -9.36 -6.49 23.19
CA MET A 514 -10.37 -7.36 23.83
C MET A 514 -11.26 -8.09 22.80
N ILE A 515 -11.15 -7.77 21.51
CA ILE A 515 -11.98 -8.35 20.45
C ILE A 515 -11.20 -9.43 19.69
N CYS A 516 -11.60 -10.68 19.89
CA CYS A 516 -11.02 -11.83 19.20
C CYS A 516 -11.61 -12.01 17.79
N SER A 517 -10.78 -12.48 16.86
CA SER A 517 -11.23 -12.95 15.53
C SER A 517 -11.56 -14.45 15.59
N VAL A 518 -12.69 -14.82 14.97
CA VAL A 518 -13.20 -16.18 14.83
C VAL A 518 -13.33 -16.49 13.34
N PRO A 519 -12.35 -17.19 12.73
CA PRO A 519 -12.35 -17.47 11.31
C PRO A 519 -13.42 -18.51 10.94
N GLY A 520 -14.09 -18.30 9.80
CA GLY A 520 -15.09 -19.22 9.26
C GLY A 520 -16.45 -19.18 9.98
N PHE A 521 -16.70 -18.15 10.80
CA PHE A 521 -17.98 -17.92 11.45
C PHE A 521 -18.65 -16.64 10.90
N PRO A 522 -19.99 -16.57 10.77
CA PRO A 522 -20.94 -17.68 10.90
C PRO A 522 -20.91 -18.66 9.72
N ARG A 523 -20.12 -18.38 8.69
CA ARG A 523 -19.94 -19.23 7.50
C ARG A 523 -18.48 -19.20 7.02
N PRO A 524 -18.05 -20.21 6.22
CA PRO A 524 -16.71 -20.21 5.63
C PRO A 524 -16.42 -18.91 4.86
N LYS A 525 -15.17 -18.46 4.89
CA LYS A 525 -14.68 -17.23 4.25
C LYS A 525 -15.17 -15.91 4.89
N ILE A 526 -15.66 -15.96 6.13
CA ILE A 526 -15.92 -14.77 6.96
C ILE A 526 -15.00 -14.82 8.19
N SER A 527 -14.35 -13.71 8.51
CA SER A 527 -13.54 -13.44 9.69
C SER A 527 -14.39 -12.64 10.67
N PHE A 528 -15.14 -13.35 11.52
CA PHE A 528 -16.01 -12.70 12.49
C PHE A 528 -15.19 -12.11 13.65
N ARG A 529 -15.54 -10.92 14.10
CA ARG A 529 -14.96 -10.30 15.30
C ARG A 529 -15.99 -10.34 16.42
N HIS A 530 -15.66 -10.98 17.53
CA HIS A 530 -16.59 -11.15 18.64
C HIS A 530 -16.59 -9.92 19.57
N VAL A 531 -17.29 -8.86 19.17
CA VAL A 531 -17.34 -7.56 19.88
C VAL A 531 -17.87 -7.68 21.30
N LEU A 532 -18.85 -8.56 21.53
CA LEU A 532 -19.37 -8.87 22.87
C LEU A 532 -18.29 -9.35 23.85
N GLY A 533 -17.14 -9.84 23.35
CA GLY A 533 -15.98 -10.20 24.15
C GLY A 533 -15.53 -9.07 25.09
N ILE A 534 -15.68 -7.79 24.70
CA ILE A 534 -15.39 -6.64 25.57
C ILE A 534 -16.07 -6.76 26.94
N SER A 535 -17.33 -7.20 26.96
CA SER A 535 -18.11 -7.34 28.22
C SER A 535 -17.64 -8.49 29.10
N GLN A 536 -16.85 -9.41 28.56
CA GLN A 536 -16.31 -10.58 29.26
C GLN A 536 -14.97 -10.27 29.95
N HIS A 537 -14.31 -9.17 29.57
CA HIS A 537 -13.10 -8.70 30.21
C HIS A 537 -13.43 -7.82 31.42
N LEU A 538 -12.70 -8.02 32.52
CA LEU A 538 -12.80 -7.17 33.72
C LEU A 538 -12.52 -5.71 33.35
N GLY A 539 -13.46 -4.81 33.66
CA GLY A 539 -13.38 -3.39 33.32
C GLY A 539 -13.68 -3.03 31.86
N GLY A 540 -13.81 -4.01 30.95
CA GLY A 540 -14.02 -3.75 29.53
C GLY A 540 -15.35 -3.04 29.23
N LEU A 541 -16.44 -3.43 29.91
CA LEU A 541 -17.74 -2.78 29.75
C LEU A 541 -17.74 -1.34 30.26
N GLU A 542 -17.07 -1.08 31.39
CA GLU A 542 -16.94 0.28 31.94
C GLU A 542 -16.12 1.17 31.02
N LEU A 543 -15.00 0.67 30.51
CA LEU A 543 -14.12 1.35 29.57
C LEU A 543 -14.87 1.69 28.28
N CYS A 544 -15.56 0.70 27.69
CA CYS A 544 -16.36 0.91 26.48
C CYS A 544 -17.47 1.94 26.70
N THR A 545 -18.14 1.89 27.85
CA THR A 545 -19.21 2.85 28.18
C THR A 545 -18.65 4.27 28.36
N ASN A 546 -17.49 4.44 29.02
CA ASN A 546 -16.81 5.73 29.14
C ASN A 546 -16.46 6.30 27.77
N GLN A 547 -15.88 5.46 26.91
CA GLN A 547 -15.46 5.85 25.58
C GLN A 547 -16.65 6.18 24.68
N LEU A 548 -17.76 5.43 24.74
CA LEU A 548 -19.01 5.78 24.05
C LEU A 548 -19.55 7.13 24.52
N GLN A 549 -19.63 7.36 25.84
CA GLN A 549 -20.14 8.62 26.38
C GLN A 549 -19.31 9.82 25.91
N GLN A 550 -17.98 9.71 25.94
CA GLN A 550 -17.06 10.77 25.50
C GLN A 550 -17.07 10.97 23.98
N HIS A 551 -17.27 9.90 23.20
CA HIS A 551 -17.28 9.98 21.75
C HIS A 551 -18.51 10.70 21.19
N PHE A 552 -19.63 10.72 21.92
CA PHE A 552 -20.87 11.30 21.44
C PHE A 552 -20.70 12.78 21.09
N SER A 553 -20.99 13.13 19.83
CA SER A 553 -20.83 14.49 19.30
C SER A 553 -21.98 15.43 19.68
N GLY A 554 -23.08 14.87 20.18
CA GLY A 554 -24.25 15.63 20.62
C GLY A 554 -24.22 15.96 22.11
N ASP A 555 -25.33 16.54 22.56
CA ASP A 555 -25.55 16.92 23.95
C ASP A 555 -26.48 15.89 24.61
N TRP A 556 -25.96 15.15 25.59
CA TRP A 556 -26.70 14.12 26.31
C TRP A 556 -27.95 14.66 27.02
N GLU A 557 -27.97 15.93 27.42
CA GLU A 557 -29.13 16.55 28.07
C GLU A 557 -30.32 16.71 27.12
N LYS A 558 -30.06 16.74 25.80
CA LYS A 558 -31.07 16.85 24.75
C LYS A 558 -31.54 15.49 24.23
N VAL A 559 -30.96 14.38 24.70
CA VAL A 559 -31.32 13.03 24.28
C VAL A 559 -32.52 12.56 25.10
N GLY A 560 -33.63 12.28 24.42
CA GLY A 560 -34.85 11.81 25.07
C GLY A 560 -34.90 10.31 25.30
N ALA A 561 -34.20 9.54 24.46
CA ALA A 561 -34.17 8.09 24.57
C ALA A 561 -32.91 7.51 23.90
N ILE A 562 -32.42 6.41 24.47
CA ILE A 562 -31.48 5.50 23.82
C ILE A 562 -32.27 4.32 23.26
N ALA A 563 -32.14 4.05 21.97
CA ALA A 563 -32.75 2.89 21.32
C ALA A 563 -31.68 1.82 21.05
N CYS A 564 -32.01 0.55 21.20
CA CYS A 564 -31.09 -0.53 20.86
C CYS A 564 -31.84 -1.75 20.35
N CYS A 565 -31.18 -2.56 19.52
CA CYS A 565 -31.77 -3.71 18.85
C CYS A 565 -31.00 -4.98 19.25
N GLU A 566 -31.74 -6.02 19.65
CA GLU A 566 -31.20 -7.35 19.98
C GLU A 566 -30.08 -7.37 21.05
N ALA A 567 -29.58 -8.58 21.34
CA ALA A 567 -28.68 -8.84 22.48
C ALA A 567 -27.38 -8.02 22.44
N GLY A 568 -26.81 -7.80 21.24
CA GLY A 568 -25.59 -6.99 21.04
C GLY A 568 -25.76 -5.56 21.54
N GLY A 569 -26.79 -4.87 21.05
CA GLY A 569 -27.13 -3.52 21.48
C GLY A 569 -27.47 -3.44 22.97
N TYR A 570 -28.18 -4.43 23.55
CA TYR A 570 -28.58 -4.39 24.96
C TYR A 570 -27.39 -4.30 25.92
N VAL A 571 -26.31 -5.04 25.64
CA VAL A 571 -25.12 -5.10 26.50
C VAL A 571 -24.45 -3.73 26.62
N PHE A 572 -24.33 -2.99 25.52
CA PHE A 572 -23.64 -1.70 25.50
C PHE A 572 -24.56 -0.50 25.77
N ALA A 573 -25.82 -0.57 25.35
CA ALA A 573 -26.79 0.50 25.56
C ALA A 573 -27.23 0.63 27.03
N SER A 574 -27.35 -0.49 27.75
CA SER A 574 -27.79 -0.51 29.16
C SER A 574 -26.88 0.28 30.12
N PRO A 575 -25.55 0.04 30.17
CA PRO A 575 -24.66 0.81 31.03
C PRO A 575 -24.54 2.27 30.58
N LEU A 576 -24.64 2.54 29.27
CA LEU A 576 -24.64 3.91 28.76
C LEU A 576 -25.88 4.68 29.22
N ALA A 577 -27.07 4.10 29.10
CA ALA A 577 -28.33 4.67 29.59
C ALA A 577 -28.31 4.94 31.09
N LEU A 578 -27.77 4.00 31.87
CA LEU A 578 -27.60 4.18 33.31
C LEU A 578 -26.69 5.38 33.63
N ARG A 579 -25.56 5.51 32.92
CA ARG A 579 -24.56 6.55 33.15
C ARG A 579 -25.03 7.94 32.69
N THR A 580 -25.74 8.02 31.57
CA THR A 580 -26.27 9.28 31.02
C THR A 580 -27.63 9.66 31.60
N LYS A 581 -28.27 8.76 32.37
CA LYS A 581 -29.62 8.91 32.93
C LYS A 581 -30.70 9.14 31.85
N VAL A 582 -30.49 8.57 30.66
CA VAL A 582 -31.43 8.63 29.54
C VAL A 582 -32.26 7.34 29.49
N PRO A 583 -33.59 7.42 29.26
CA PRO A 583 -34.43 6.23 29.14
C PRO A 583 -33.97 5.28 28.03
N LEU A 584 -33.93 3.97 28.32
CA LEU A 584 -33.63 2.93 27.35
C LEU A 584 -34.92 2.38 26.72
N ARG A 585 -34.99 2.34 25.39
CA ARG A 585 -36.07 1.77 24.59
C ARG A 585 -35.57 0.57 23.80
N LEU A 586 -36.28 -0.55 23.91
CA LEU A 586 -35.88 -1.81 23.30
C LEU A 586 -36.59 -2.03 21.97
N ILE A 587 -35.81 -2.39 20.95
CA ILE A 587 -36.28 -2.96 19.69
C ILE A 587 -35.96 -4.44 19.73
N ARG A 588 -36.93 -5.29 19.39
CA ARG A 588 -36.81 -6.76 19.49
C ARG A 588 -37.33 -7.42 18.23
N LYS A 589 -36.95 -8.67 17.98
CA LYS A 589 -37.67 -9.54 17.04
C LYS A 589 -39.18 -9.56 17.34
N ALA A 590 -39.96 -9.63 16.27
CA ALA A 590 -41.41 -9.60 16.34
C ALA A 590 -41.99 -10.67 17.27
N GLY A 591 -43.03 -10.31 18.02
CA GLY A 591 -43.69 -11.19 18.99
C GLY A 591 -42.96 -11.33 20.34
N LYS A 592 -41.91 -10.54 20.59
CA LYS A 592 -41.19 -10.50 21.89
C LYS A 592 -41.49 -9.27 22.75
N LEU A 593 -42.39 -8.40 22.29
CA LEU A 593 -42.87 -7.22 23.02
C LEU A 593 -44.38 -7.31 23.27
N PRO A 594 -44.89 -6.71 24.37
CA PRO A 594 -46.32 -6.61 24.60
C PRO A 594 -46.97 -5.63 23.60
N PRO A 595 -48.14 -5.97 23.02
CA PRO A 595 -48.85 -5.06 22.12
C PRO A 595 -49.42 -3.84 22.85
N PRO A 596 -49.61 -2.68 22.19
CA PRO A 596 -49.48 -2.45 20.75
C PRO A 596 -48.04 -2.18 20.28
N CYS A 597 -47.61 -2.89 19.24
CA CYS A 597 -46.31 -2.70 18.59
C CYS A 597 -46.45 -2.17 17.16
N ILE A 598 -45.37 -1.57 16.65
CA ILE A 598 -45.15 -1.30 15.23
C ILE A 598 -43.99 -2.16 14.72
N SER A 599 -44.04 -2.54 13.45
CA SER A 599 -43.10 -3.51 12.86
C SER A 599 -42.51 -3.05 11.52
N VAL A 600 -41.28 -3.49 11.27
CA VAL A 600 -40.56 -3.33 10.00
C VAL A 600 -39.84 -4.64 9.65
N THR A 601 -39.79 -4.97 8.37
CA THR A 601 -39.00 -6.09 7.86
C THR A 601 -37.53 -5.69 7.75
N LYS A 602 -36.66 -6.52 8.33
CA LYS A 602 -35.20 -6.47 8.19
C LYS A 602 -34.79 -7.48 7.12
N ALA A 603 -34.13 -7.00 6.07
CA ALA A 603 -33.62 -7.85 5.01
C ALA A 603 -32.50 -8.77 5.51
N ALA A 604 -32.33 -9.91 4.86
CA ALA A 604 -31.22 -10.81 5.14
C ALA A 604 -29.89 -10.16 4.74
N SER A 605 -28.86 -10.40 5.55
CA SER A 605 -27.51 -9.90 5.30
C SER A 605 -26.60 -11.03 4.81
N HIS A 606 -25.67 -10.74 3.89
CA HIS A 606 -24.75 -11.76 3.36
C HIS A 606 -23.76 -12.30 4.41
N ILE A 607 -23.57 -11.59 5.51
CA ILE A 607 -22.74 -12.03 6.65
C ILE A 607 -23.54 -12.73 7.76
N SER A 608 -24.86 -12.85 7.61
CA SER A 608 -25.75 -13.50 8.59
C SER A 608 -25.80 -15.03 8.36
N LYS A 609 -25.98 -15.78 9.45
CA LYS A 609 -26.31 -17.22 9.39
C LYS A 609 -27.71 -17.47 8.82
N ILE A 610 -28.64 -16.55 9.05
CA ILE A 610 -30.04 -16.62 8.62
C ILE A 610 -30.15 -15.92 7.26
N GLN A 611 -30.68 -16.63 6.25
CA GLN A 611 -30.91 -16.11 4.88
C GLN A 611 -32.35 -15.61 4.66
N GLU A 612 -33.20 -15.70 5.68
CA GLU A 612 -34.58 -15.28 5.61
C GLU A 612 -34.74 -13.86 6.19
N GLU A 613 -35.77 -13.17 5.72
CA GLU A 613 -36.16 -11.87 6.27
C GLU A 613 -36.70 -12.04 7.70
N GLU A 614 -36.31 -11.14 8.60
CA GLU A 614 -36.82 -11.12 9.97
C GLU A 614 -37.65 -9.86 10.18
N LYS A 615 -38.65 -9.91 11.06
CA LYS A 615 -39.37 -8.70 11.48
C LYS A 615 -38.86 -8.23 12.84
N ILE A 616 -38.62 -6.93 12.96
CA ILE A 616 -38.31 -6.26 14.23
C ILE A 616 -39.46 -5.34 14.62
N GLU A 617 -39.66 -5.18 15.92
CA GLU A 617 -40.78 -4.48 16.54
C GLU A 617 -40.33 -3.58 17.69
N MET A 618 -41.11 -2.52 17.90
CA MET A 618 -41.04 -1.66 19.08
C MET A 618 -42.44 -1.25 19.53
N GLU A 619 -42.58 -0.88 20.80
CA GLU A 619 -43.83 -0.34 21.34
C GLU A 619 -44.23 0.92 20.58
N ARG A 620 -45.53 1.03 20.23
CA ARG A 620 -46.05 2.11 19.37
C ARG A 620 -45.75 3.50 19.92
N ASP A 621 -45.88 3.66 21.24
CA ASP A 621 -45.80 4.96 21.91
C ASP A 621 -44.42 5.20 22.56
N ALA A 622 -43.40 4.41 22.20
CA ALA A 622 -42.07 4.49 22.81
C ALA A 622 -41.37 5.86 22.65
N PHE A 623 -41.78 6.64 21.65
CA PHE A 623 -41.13 7.90 21.23
C PHE A 623 -42.12 9.07 21.00
N ALA A 624 -43.31 9.04 21.61
CA ALA A 624 -44.40 10.00 21.36
C ALA A 624 -44.03 11.50 21.56
N ASP A 625 -43.00 11.80 22.36
CA ASP A 625 -42.57 13.17 22.69
C ASP A 625 -41.56 13.79 21.69
N GLY A 626 -41.25 13.15 20.56
CA GLY A 626 -40.47 13.77 19.46
C GLY A 626 -39.09 14.31 19.86
N ARG A 627 -38.33 13.59 20.69
CA ARG A 627 -37.00 14.01 21.19
C ARG A 627 -35.86 13.30 20.44
N ASN A 628 -34.64 13.83 20.54
CA ASN A 628 -33.46 13.20 19.96
C ASN A 628 -33.28 11.76 20.45
N VAL A 629 -33.03 10.84 19.52
CA VAL A 629 -32.84 9.42 19.79
C VAL A 629 -31.41 9.03 19.46
N VAL A 630 -30.74 8.37 20.40
CA VAL A 630 -29.43 7.75 20.15
C VAL A 630 -29.62 6.25 19.99
N VAL A 631 -29.40 5.72 18.80
CA VAL A 631 -29.38 4.29 18.53
C VAL A 631 -28.00 3.74 18.91
N VAL A 632 -27.95 2.73 19.77
CA VAL A 632 -26.72 2.07 20.16
C VAL A 632 -26.75 0.62 19.68
N ASP A 633 -25.73 0.21 18.94
CA ASP A 633 -25.56 -1.16 18.45
C ASP A 633 -24.12 -1.65 18.66
N ASP A 634 -23.91 -2.97 18.63
CA ASP A 634 -22.57 -3.53 18.76
C ASP A 634 -21.74 -3.33 17.48
N VAL A 635 -22.37 -3.54 16.31
CA VAL A 635 -21.66 -3.62 15.03
C VAL A 635 -22.36 -2.87 13.89
N LEU A 636 -21.59 -2.05 13.15
CA LEU A 636 -21.93 -1.63 11.79
C LEU A 636 -21.13 -2.42 10.76
N ALA A 637 -21.77 -3.38 10.11
CA ALA A 637 -21.19 -4.12 8.99
C ALA A 637 -21.92 -3.79 7.68
N THR A 638 -22.93 -4.59 7.31
CA THR A 638 -23.70 -4.39 6.06
C THR A 638 -24.71 -3.26 6.13
N GLY A 639 -25.12 -2.85 7.34
CA GLY A 639 -26.08 -1.77 7.56
C GLY A 639 -27.57 -2.19 7.54
N GLU A 640 -27.91 -3.44 7.22
CA GLU A 640 -29.31 -3.90 7.11
C GLU A 640 -30.08 -3.77 8.44
N THR A 641 -29.47 -4.13 9.57
CA THR A 641 -30.07 -3.97 10.91
C THR A 641 -30.38 -2.51 11.21
N LEU A 642 -29.42 -1.61 10.99
CA LEU A 642 -29.61 -0.18 11.22
C LEU A 642 -30.67 0.40 10.26
N CYS A 643 -30.71 0.00 8.99
CA CYS A 643 -31.75 0.44 8.06
C CYS A 643 -33.15 0.09 8.59
N ALA A 644 -33.33 -1.13 9.12
CA ALA A 644 -34.60 -1.55 9.69
C ALA A 644 -34.95 -0.76 10.98
N VAL A 645 -33.97 -0.53 11.87
CA VAL A 645 -34.14 0.27 13.10
C VAL A 645 -34.52 1.72 12.76
N LEU A 646 -33.80 2.35 11.83
CA LEU A 646 -34.06 3.73 11.40
C LEU A 646 -35.42 3.85 10.71
N GLY A 647 -35.81 2.88 9.88
CA GLY A 647 -37.15 2.83 9.27
C GLY A 647 -38.26 2.64 10.31
N LEU A 648 -37.99 1.94 11.41
CA LEU A 648 -38.93 1.79 12.51
C LEU A 648 -39.11 3.11 13.29
N LEU A 649 -38.01 3.81 13.58
CA LEU A 649 -38.03 5.15 14.20
C LEU A 649 -38.76 6.19 13.32
N GLU A 650 -38.55 6.15 12.00
CA GLU A 650 -39.28 7.01 11.06
C GLU A 650 -40.79 6.73 11.10
N LYS A 651 -41.22 5.46 11.18
CA LYS A 651 -42.64 5.09 11.36
C LYS A 651 -43.23 5.57 12.69
N ALA A 652 -42.41 5.75 13.72
CA ALA A 652 -42.83 6.33 14.99
C ALA A 652 -42.82 7.87 15.02
N GLY A 653 -42.51 8.51 13.89
CA GLY A 653 -42.52 9.96 13.77
C GLY A 653 -41.22 10.66 14.20
N VAL A 654 -40.13 9.92 14.44
CA VAL A 654 -38.83 10.53 14.77
C VAL A 654 -38.16 11.03 13.48
N SER A 655 -37.76 12.30 13.46
CA SER A 655 -37.10 12.90 12.29
C SER A 655 -35.68 12.36 12.13
N LYS A 656 -35.25 12.10 10.89
CA LYS A 656 -33.87 11.63 10.58
C LYS A 656 -32.77 12.53 11.14
N LYS A 657 -33.04 13.83 11.32
CA LYS A 657 -32.08 14.81 11.86
C LYS A 657 -31.87 14.66 13.37
N GLU A 658 -32.85 14.10 14.06
CA GLU A 658 -32.89 13.90 15.51
C GLU A 658 -32.32 12.53 15.91
N ILE A 659 -31.99 11.69 14.93
CA ILE A 659 -31.41 10.38 15.14
C ILE A 659 -29.88 10.45 15.03
N SER A 660 -29.21 9.95 16.06
CA SER A 660 -27.77 9.64 16.03
C SER A 660 -27.57 8.15 16.27
N VAL A 661 -26.56 7.57 15.62
CA VAL A 661 -26.19 6.16 15.77
C VAL A 661 -24.79 6.08 16.35
N MET A 662 -24.62 5.25 17.36
CA MET A 662 -23.36 4.89 17.96
C MET A 662 -23.15 3.38 17.86
N VAL A 663 -22.06 2.95 17.24
CA VAL A 663 -21.67 1.53 17.17
C VAL A 663 -20.34 1.29 17.85
N VAL A 664 -20.19 0.13 18.50
CA VAL A 664 -18.91 -0.23 19.15
C VAL A 664 -17.85 -0.54 18.11
N ALA A 665 -18.17 -1.32 17.08
CA ALA A 665 -17.24 -1.63 16.00
C ALA A 665 -17.87 -1.42 14.61
N GLU A 666 -17.08 -0.92 13.68
CA GLU A 666 -17.44 -0.79 12.28
C GLU A 666 -16.53 -1.65 11.39
N PHE A 667 -17.12 -2.24 10.35
CA PHE A 667 -16.47 -3.05 9.32
C PHE A 667 -16.68 -2.40 7.94
N PRO A 668 -15.86 -1.38 7.58
CA PRO A 668 -16.08 -0.58 6.37
C PRO A 668 -16.13 -1.38 5.08
N PHE A 669 -15.40 -2.51 5.01
CA PHE A 669 -15.37 -3.41 3.86
C PHE A 669 -16.77 -3.84 3.40
N HIS A 670 -17.74 -3.95 4.33
CA HIS A 670 -19.12 -4.34 4.02
C HIS A 670 -20.03 -3.20 3.55
N ARG A 671 -19.50 -1.98 3.40
CA ARG A 671 -20.19 -0.82 2.81
C ARG A 671 -21.49 -0.41 3.52
N GLY A 672 -21.60 -0.63 4.83
CA GLY A 672 -22.82 -0.31 5.60
C GLY A 672 -23.24 1.16 5.56
N ARG A 673 -22.29 2.10 5.59
CA ARG A 673 -22.58 3.54 5.44
C ARG A 673 -23.14 3.89 4.06
N ASP A 674 -22.67 3.23 3.01
CA ASP A 674 -23.19 3.42 1.65
C ASP A 674 -24.62 2.88 1.52
N LEU A 675 -24.91 1.72 2.13
CA LEU A 675 -26.28 1.20 2.18
C LEU A 675 -27.23 2.18 2.88
N LEU A 676 -26.85 2.70 4.06
CA LEU A 676 -27.63 3.70 4.79
C LEU A 676 -27.91 4.93 3.91
N ARG A 677 -26.90 5.43 3.19
CA ARG A 677 -27.07 6.56 2.26
C ARG A 677 -28.07 6.23 1.15
N ARG A 678 -27.92 5.08 0.48
CA ARG A 678 -28.81 4.63 -0.61
C ARG A 678 -30.26 4.44 -0.17
N ARG A 679 -30.48 4.06 1.10
CA ARG A 679 -31.80 3.92 1.72
C ARG A 679 -32.37 5.25 2.25
N GLY A 680 -31.72 6.38 1.99
CA GLY A 680 -32.20 7.71 2.39
C GLY A 680 -31.92 8.07 3.84
N PHE A 681 -30.95 7.41 4.49
CA PHE A 681 -30.48 7.69 5.85
C PHE A 681 -29.12 8.36 5.90
N GLY A 682 -28.61 8.90 4.78
CA GLY A 682 -27.28 9.54 4.73
C GLY A 682 -27.11 10.76 5.64
N ASN A 683 -28.21 11.37 6.09
CA ASN A 683 -28.21 12.49 7.04
C ASN A 683 -28.11 12.10 8.52
N VAL A 684 -28.24 10.81 8.82
CA VAL A 684 -28.13 10.30 10.19
C VAL A 684 -26.67 10.36 10.60
N CYS A 685 -26.40 10.90 11.80
CA CYS A 685 -25.05 10.93 12.34
C CYS A 685 -24.65 9.51 12.75
N VAL A 686 -23.58 8.95 12.17
CA VAL A 686 -23.10 7.60 12.51
C VAL A 686 -21.68 7.68 13.06
N GLN A 687 -21.54 7.33 14.34
CA GLN A 687 -20.32 7.37 15.11
C GLN A 687 -19.88 5.96 15.48
N SER A 688 -18.66 5.57 15.13
CA SER A 688 -18.11 4.24 15.41
C SER A 688 -16.93 4.34 16.36
N LEU A 689 -16.95 3.54 17.42
CA LEU A 689 -15.89 3.59 18.43
C LEU A 689 -14.62 2.90 17.96
N LEU A 690 -14.71 1.75 17.29
CA LEU A 690 -13.61 0.98 16.74
C LEU A 690 -13.84 0.70 15.25
N VAL A 691 -12.76 0.53 14.49
CA VAL A 691 -12.79 0.16 13.07
C VAL A 691 -11.86 -1.04 12.89
N PHE A 692 -12.33 -2.07 12.20
CA PHE A 692 -11.54 -3.26 11.88
C PHE A 692 -11.59 -3.55 10.40
N GLY A 693 -10.43 -3.91 9.83
CA GLY A 693 -10.37 -4.57 8.54
C GLY A 693 -10.37 -6.10 8.66
N GLY A 694 -10.44 -6.72 7.49
CA GLY A 694 -10.57 -8.17 7.31
C GLY A 694 -12.02 -8.61 7.17
N ALA A 695 -12.31 -9.27 6.04
CA ALA A 695 -13.48 -10.12 5.85
C ALA A 695 -13.04 -11.59 5.85
#